data_AF-A0A976FRA1-F1
#
_entry.id   AF-A0A976FRA1-F1
#
_cell.length_a   1.000
_cell.length_b   1.000
_cell.length_c   1.000
_cell.angle_alpha   90.00
_cell.angle_beta   90.00
_cell.angle_gamma   90.00
#
_symmetry.space_group_name_H-M   'P 1'
#
loop_
_entity.id
_entity.type
_entity.pdbx_description
1 polymer ?
#
loop_
_entity_poly.entity_id
_entity_poly.type
_entity_poly.pdbx_seq_one_letter_code
_entity_poly.pdbx_strand_id
1 'polypeptide(L)'
;MVLLFCAIVDVKGPAFSVQLDENDTIDALKKEIKKESEDITVPAKNLQLFLAKKDNGLGPWLTISEVHEGVEDASGFKSLLFEDEKLRDVGLARGQVVEVSAELRAVGKGFCHVLVQLPDRGSTWQLLHNKCPPLAIEHNNPLVRIPTAYTVGSGVAADEGKDLLLYRRSQLIEEWQTLNTCVCNSFAELWIVGPPGTGKSCAAFAFACSLDRTDWDVVWVHLPKDSISMVKCILFRGANEKWFCEITSDELDTVLQSLKKKTILFVDGYMRDTESGEYIGKSCIAWRAKTEGSSMATHSKDDVQDQCDVISTNADAFRLRTTARLPEEALLLEVKDVMLFKLMSRTFEEYEMALKLDEFFEHVKSKFTNTLQPVPWEERKQLLEDKYFVAVTSLTSLRAIPCVVSKKIVHRLFSCFRDPTGLDTCIVSSYVARKYVKILGPDFVQKIATSLSRNPWMDGQFFELWFFSTLQYGGVQCFKLGDNGETFVHDTWKTNDVPFFDPKGYIPLNQTKQWLEPRSWNRGGYDAVYVKSSYNSTGASNGLVRFVQITRADKHSFKAHYLALLLVKLTNFLRAHQSQTVEVYFVVPKRILPIFKLDVDVAQVRKDVVQAAGLIADDTCVIIDVVGVNYEEFRLYDHLDRLETKRFRGALSGYGVSLLPLMC
;
A
#
# COMPACT_ATOMS: atom_id res chain seq x y z
N MET A 1 12.59 -60.05 -24.17
CA MET A 1 11.69 -59.28 -25.06
C MET A 1 10.22 -59.54 -24.69
N VAL A 2 9.54 -58.51 -24.18
CA VAL A 2 8.11 -58.44 -23.87
C VAL A 2 7.49 -57.37 -24.75
N LEU A 3 6.29 -57.62 -25.29
CA LEU A 3 5.52 -56.64 -26.05
C LEU A 3 4.51 -55.97 -25.12
N LEU A 4 4.66 -54.65 -24.90
CA LEU A 4 3.76 -53.85 -24.08
C LEU A 4 2.92 -52.95 -24.97
N PHE A 5 1.70 -52.64 -24.53
CA PHE A 5 0.78 -51.74 -25.21
C PHE A 5 0.54 -50.55 -24.30
N CYS A 6 0.73 -49.36 -24.84
CA CYS A 6 0.74 -48.10 -24.12
C CYS A 6 -0.35 -47.17 -24.66
N ALA A 7 -1.00 -46.41 -23.78
CA ALA A 7 -1.97 -45.38 -24.15
C ALA A 7 -1.69 -44.09 -23.38
N ILE A 8 -1.97 -42.93 -23.99
CA ILE A 8 -1.78 -41.62 -23.37
C ILE A 8 -3.06 -41.23 -22.62
N VAL A 9 -2.93 -40.80 -21.37
CA VAL A 9 -4.06 -40.31 -20.55
C VAL A 9 -4.55 -38.96 -21.09
N ASP A 10 -5.87 -38.70 -21.02
CA ASP A 10 -6.53 -37.49 -21.52
C ASP A 10 -6.37 -37.24 -23.04
N VAL A 11 -6.04 -38.29 -23.80
CA VAL A 11 -5.96 -38.26 -25.26
C VAL A 11 -6.78 -39.40 -25.84
N LYS A 12 -7.75 -39.07 -26.69
CA LYS A 12 -8.47 -40.07 -27.48
C LYS A 12 -7.59 -40.54 -28.62
N GLY A 13 -7.32 -41.84 -28.70
CA GLY A 13 -6.45 -42.38 -29.73
C GLY A 13 -6.21 -43.88 -29.61
N PRO A 14 -5.58 -44.49 -30.62
CA PRO A 14 -5.18 -45.89 -30.55
C PRO A 14 -4.02 -46.08 -29.56
N ALA A 15 -4.01 -47.21 -28.84
CA ALA A 15 -2.83 -47.65 -28.10
C ALA A 15 -1.70 -48.03 -29.08
N PHE A 16 -0.45 -47.78 -28.69
CA PHE A 16 0.75 -48.11 -29.46
C PHE A 16 1.59 -49.16 -28.72
N SER A 17 2.50 -49.84 -29.41
CA SER A 17 3.26 -50.95 -28.84
C SER A 17 4.75 -50.64 -28.69
N VAL A 18 5.35 -51.10 -27.59
CA VAL A 18 6.80 -51.02 -27.34
C VAL A 18 7.37 -52.40 -27.02
N GLN A 19 8.62 -52.66 -27.40
CA GLN A 19 9.31 -53.94 -27.14
C GLN A 19 10.58 -53.72 -26.31
N LEU A 20 10.66 -54.39 -25.16
CA LEU A 20 11.77 -54.25 -24.19
C LEU A 20 12.14 -55.60 -23.57
N ASP A 21 13.33 -55.73 -22.97
CA ASP A 21 13.67 -56.89 -22.15
C ASP A 21 13.02 -56.80 -20.76
N GLU A 22 12.62 -57.93 -20.17
CA GLU A 22 11.99 -57.93 -18.84
C GLU A 22 12.95 -57.49 -17.72
N ASN A 23 14.25 -57.48 -18.00
CA ASN A 23 15.28 -56.97 -17.10
C ASN A 23 15.58 -55.48 -17.27
N ASP A 24 14.99 -54.83 -18.28
CA ASP A 24 15.11 -53.38 -18.49
C ASP A 24 14.36 -52.61 -17.40
N THR A 25 14.77 -51.36 -17.21
CA THR A 25 14.26 -50.48 -16.16
C THR A 25 13.07 -49.63 -16.63
N ILE A 26 12.36 -49.02 -15.67
CA ILE A 26 11.33 -48.02 -15.98
C ILE A 26 11.89 -46.82 -16.77
N ASP A 27 13.13 -46.38 -16.51
CA ASP A 27 13.79 -45.36 -17.35
C ASP A 27 13.96 -45.80 -18.81
N ALA A 28 14.35 -47.05 -19.05
CA ALA A 28 14.43 -47.60 -20.41
C ALA A 28 13.06 -47.64 -21.08
N LEU A 29 12.01 -48.01 -20.34
CA LEU A 29 10.62 -47.98 -20.82
C LEU A 29 10.17 -46.55 -21.19
N LYS A 30 10.46 -45.53 -20.37
CA LYS A 30 10.16 -44.13 -20.68
C LYS A 30 10.83 -43.68 -21.98
N LYS A 31 12.09 -44.07 -22.20
CA LYS A 31 12.85 -43.73 -23.41
C LYS A 31 12.26 -44.38 -24.67
N GLU A 32 11.87 -45.65 -24.58
CA GLU A 32 11.28 -46.36 -25.73
C GLU A 32 9.88 -45.84 -26.05
N ILE A 33 9.05 -45.54 -25.04
CA ILE A 33 7.73 -44.91 -25.21
C ILE A 33 7.86 -43.58 -25.96
N LYS A 34 8.81 -42.72 -25.56
CA LYS A 34 9.05 -41.45 -26.25
C LYS A 34 9.49 -41.65 -27.70
N LYS A 35 10.30 -42.67 -27.97
CA LYS A 35 10.82 -42.95 -29.31
C LYS A 35 9.72 -43.41 -30.27
N GLU A 36 8.75 -44.18 -29.78
CA GLU A 36 7.69 -44.79 -30.61
C GLU A 36 6.44 -43.90 -30.79
N SER A 37 6.34 -42.77 -30.09
CA SER A 37 5.15 -41.89 -30.14
C SER A 37 5.52 -40.43 -30.46
N GLU A 38 5.19 -39.97 -31.66
CA GLU A 38 5.40 -38.58 -32.10
C GLU A 38 4.59 -37.54 -31.30
N ASP A 39 3.47 -37.97 -30.70
CA ASP A 39 2.61 -37.11 -29.86
C ASP A 39 3.26 -36.69 -28.53
N ILE A 40 4.41 -37.28 -28.16
CA ILE A 40 5.13 -37.00 -26.92
C ILE A 40 6.29 -36.03 -27.17
N THR A 41 6.03 -34.74 -26.95
CA THR A 41 7.03 -33.67 -27.17
C THR A 41 7.97 -33.45 -25.99
N VAL A 42 7.58 -33.87 -24.78
CA VAL A 42 8.35 -33.65 -23.52
C VAL A 42 9.53 -34.62 -23.36
N PRO A 43 10.58 -34.29 -22.57
CA PRO A 43 11.66 -35.24 -22.24
C PRO A 43 11.14 -36.54 -21.62
N ALA A 44 11.71 -37.69 -21.98
CA ALA A 44 11.28 -39.02 -21.50
C ALA A 44 11.23 -39.11 -19.96
N LYS A 45 12.21 -38.51 -19.28
CA LYS A 45 12.27 -38.46 -17.80
C LYS A 45 11.03 -37.82 -17.15
N ASN A 46 10.32 -36.93 -17.86
CA ASN A 46 9.17 -36.21 -17.33
C ASN A 46 7.85 -37.01 -17.47
N LEU A 47 7.86 -38.17 -18.12
CA LEU A 47 6.69 -39.02 -18.26
C LEU A 47 6.35 -39.69 -16.92
N GLN A 48 5.07 -39.70 -16.56
CA GLN A 48 4.56 -40.51 -15.46
C GLN A 48 3.90 -41.76 -16.02
N LEU A 49 4.31 -42.93 -15.53
CA LEU A 49 3.81 -44.22 -16.02
C LEU A 49 2.96 -44.89 -14.94
N PHE A 50 1.87 -45.51 -15.37
CA PHE A 50 0.97 -46.27 -14.51
C PHE A 50 0.68 -47.64 -15.11
N LEU A 51 0.48 -48.65 -14.27
CA LEU A 51 -0.07 -49.93 -14.72
C LEU A 51 -1.52 -49.73 -15.12
N ALA A 52 -1.89 -50.16 -16.32
CA ALA A 52 -3.25 -50.11 -16.83
C ALA A 52 -4.18 -51.16 -16.20
N LYS A 53 -3.97 -51.48 -14.91
CA LYS A 53 -4.84 -52.33 -14.10
C LYS A 53 -5.67 -51.46 -13.16
N LYS A 54 -6.98 -51.69 -13.16
CA LYS A 54 -7.92 -51.04 -12.23
C LYS A 54 -7.56 -51.38 -10.77
N ASP A 55 -8.21 -50.68 -9.83
CA ASP A 55 -8.08 -50.92 -8.39
C ASP A 55 -6.62 -50.86 -7.90
N ASN A 56 -5.87 -49.83 -8.30
CA ASN A 56 -4.46 -49.60 -7.94
C ASN A 56 -3.55 -50.81 -8.25
N GLY A 57 -3.73 -51.43 -9.41
CA GLY A 57 -2.88 -52.54 -9.86
C GLY A 57 -3.34 -53.93 -9.44
N LEU A 58 -4.46 -54.04 -8.70
CA LEU A 58 -5.00 -55.30 -8.19
C LEU A 58 -6.18 -55.85 -9.02
N GLY A 59 -6.82 -55.00 -9.81
CA GLY A 59 -7.98 -55.32 -10.63
C GLY A 59 -7.61 -55.81 -12.04
N PRO A 60 -8.61 -55.96 -12.93
CA PRO A 60 -8.40 -56.37 -14.32
C PRO A 60 -7.66 -55.28 -15.12
N TRP A 61 -6.99 -55.71 -16.19
CA TRP A 61 -6.40 -54.81 -17.19
C TRP A 61 -7.48 -54.04 -17.95
N LEU A 62 -7.17 -52.79 -18.30
CA LEU A 62 -7.95 -52.02 -19.28
C LEU A 62 -7.83 -52.66 -20.66
N THR A 63 -8.95 -52.68 -21.38
CA THR A 63 -8.98 -53.09 -22.78
C THR A 63 -8.55 -51.94 -23.71
N ILE A 64 -8.09 -52.28 -24.91
CA ILE A 64 -7.74 -51.31 -25.96
C ILE A 64 -8.97 -50.47 -26.33
N SER A 65 -10.17 -51.06 -26.32
CA SER A 65 -11.42 -50.32 -26.53
C SER A 65 -11.68 -49.27 -25.45
N GLU A 66 -11.48 -49.60 -24.17
CA GLU A 66 -11.66 -48.66 -23.05
C GLU A 66 -10.69 -47.48 -23.14
N VAL A 67 -9.42 -47.72 -23.50
CA VAL A 67 -8.46 -46.62 -23.65
C VAL A 67 -8.70 -45.81 -24.93
N HIS A 68 -9.28 -46.40 -25.97
CA HIS A 68 -9.62 -45.70 -27.22
C HIS A 68 -10.71 -44.64 -27.02
N GLU A 69 -11.68 -44.91 -26.15
CA GLU A 69 -12.74 -43.96 -25.77
C GLU A 69 -12.19 -42.77 -24.94
N GLY A 70 -10.98 -42.91 -24.41
CA GLY A 70 -10.25 -41.93 -23.60
C GLY A 70 -10.30 -42.28 -22.11
N VAL A 71 -9.15 -42.20 -21.44
CA VAL A 71 -9.04 -42.31 -19.98
C VAL A 71 -8.90 -40.89 -19.42
N GLU A 72 -9.89 -40.45 -18.64
CA GLU A 72 -9.95 -39.06 -18.12
C GLU A 72 -8.76 -38.71 -17.21
N ASP A 73 -8.43 -39.58 -16.25
CA ASP A 73 -7.29 -39.39 -15.37
C ASP A 73 -6.62 -40.72 -14.98
N ALA A 74 -5.42 -40.63 -14.39
CA ALA A 74 -4.70 -41.79 -13.88
C ALA A 74 -5.07 -42.14 -12.41
N SER A 75 -6.13 -41.54 -11.86
CA SER A 75 -6.55 -41.80 -10.49
C SER A 75 -7.14 -43.22 -10.38
N GLY A 76 -6.61 -44.01 -9.44
CA GLY A 76 -6.99 -45.41 -9.28
C GLY A 76 -6.10 -46.43 -10.02
N PHE A 77 -5.00 -45.99 -10.63
CA PHE A 77 -3.97 -46.87 -11.22
C PHE A 77 -2.68 -46.87 -10.39
N LYS A 78 -1.93 -47.98 -10.42
CA LYS A 78 -0.64 -48.08 -9.72
C LYS A 78 0.44 -47.29 -10.46
N SER A 79 1.02 -46.28 -9.81
CA SER A 79 2.15 -45.51 -10.33
C SER A 79 3.46 -46.30 -10.31
N LEU A 80 4.26 -46.15 -11.38
CA LEU A 80 5.61 -46.70 -11.52
C LEU A 80 6.64 -45.62 -11.18
N LEU A 81 6.85 -45.42 -9.87
CA LEU A 81 7.55 -44.25 -9.32
C LEU A 81 9.08 -44.33 -9.46
N PHE A 82 9.65 -45.53 -9.30
CA PHE A 82 11.10 -45.71 -9.18
C PHE A 82 11.70 -46.07 -10.54
N GLU A 83 12.59 -45.23 -11.05
CA GLU A 83 13.12 -45.34 -12.42
C GLU A 83 14.07 -46.53 -12.62
N ASP A 84 14.65 -47.05 -11.54
CA ASP A 84 15.56 -48.19 -11.50
C ASP A 84 14.85 -49.55 -11.29
N GLU A 85 13.54 -49.55 -11.02
CA GLU A 85 12.73 -50.77 -10.97
C GLU A 85 12.73 -51.47 -12.32
N LYS A 86 12.80 -52.81 -12.30
CA LYS A 86 12.76 -53.62 -13.51
C LYS A 86 11.32 -53.98 -13.89
N LEU A 87 11.06 -54.15 -15.18
CA LEU A 87 9.74 -54.53 -15.69
C LEU A 87 9.17 -55.79 -15.03
N ARG A 88 10.02 -56.79 -14.77
CA ARG A 88 9.64 -58.02 -14.07
C ARG A 88 9.18 -57.83 -12.62
N ASP A 89 9.66 -56.78 -11.95
CA ASP A 89 9.38 -56.51 -10.54
C ASP A 89 8.07 -55.71 -10.37
N VAL A 90 7.60 -55.06 -11.44
CA VAL A 90 6.38 -54.22 -11.44
C VAL A 90 5.16 -54.88 -12.09
N GLY A 91 5.26 -56.13 -12.54
CA GLY A 91 4.14 -56.85 -13.14
C GLY A 91 4.05 -56.76 -14.67
N LEU A 92 5.14 -56.40 -15.35
CA LEU A 92 5.23 -56.24 -16.81
C LEU A 92 6.10 -57.33 -17.49
N ALA A 93 6.32 -58.49 -16.86
CA ALA A 93 7.01 -59.62 -17.51
C ALA A 93 6.09 -60.44 -18.43
N ARG A 94 6.68 -61.26 -19.32
CA ARG A 94 5.98 -62.10 -20.33
C ARG A 94 4.92 -63.04 -19.74
N GLY A 95 5.06 -63.46 -18.48
CA GLY A 95 4.08 -64.31 -17.79
C GLY A 95 3.09 -63.55 -16.89
N GLN A 96 3.27 -62.25 -16.71
CA GLN A 96 2.42 -61.38 -15.87
C GLN A 96 1.47 -60.52 -16.73
N VAL A 97 1.86 -60.30 -17.98
CA VAL A 97 1.04 -59.68 -19.01
C VAL A 97 0.11 -60.73 -19.60
N VAL A 98 -1.20 -60.46 -19.64
CA VAL A 98 -2.20 -61.42 -20.12
C VAL A 98 -2.25 -61.39 -21.64
N GLU A 99 -1.81 -62.47 -22.29
CA GLU A 99 -1.96 -62.64 -23.73
C GLU A 99 -3.40 -63.06 -24.08
N VAL A 100 -4.03 -62.29 -24.97
CA VAL A 100 -5.40 -62.53 -25.46
C VAL A 100 -5.35 -63.21 -26.83
N SER A 101 -6.35 -64.05 -27.20
CA SER A 101 -6.38 -64.72 -28.51
C SER A 101 -6.47 -63.73 -29.68
N ALA A 102 -6.07 -64.17 -30.88
CA ALA A 102 -6.13 -63.34 -32.07
C ALA A 102 -7.56 -62.87 -32.41
N GLU A 103 -8.59 -63.69 -32.16
CA GLU A 103 -9.99 -63.31 -32.42
C GLU A 103 -10.45 -62.18 -31.50
N LEU A 104 -10.07 -62.22 -30.21
CA LEU A 104 -10.42 -61.20 -29.23
C LEU A 104 -9.64 -59.88 -29.46
N ARG A 105 -8.40 -59.94 -29.97
CA ARG A 105 -7.67 -58.74 -30.40
C ARG A 105 -8.33 -58.05 -31.60
N ALA A 106 -8.86 -58.82 -32.54
CA ALA A 106 -9.52 -58.29 -33.73
C ALA A 106 -10.80 -57.49 -33.44
N VAL A 107 -11.40 -57.68 -32.25
CA VAL A 107 -12.58 -56.94 -31.78
C VAL A 107 -12.25 -55.91 -30.69
N GLY A 108 -10.98 -55.48 -30.56
CA GLY A 108 -10.56 -54.44 -29.62
C GLY A 108 -10.49 -54.85 -28.15
N LYS A 109 -10.64 -56.15 -27.84
CA LYS A 109 -10.55 -56.70 -26.47
C LYS A 109 -9.13 -57.11 -26.06
N GLY A 110 -8.11 -56.66 -26.79
CA GLY A 110 -6.73 -56.73 -26.30
C GLY A 110 -6.55 -55.85 -25.06
N PHE A 111 -5.49 -56.08 -24.27
CA PHE A 111 -5.23 -55.29 -23.07
C PHE A 111 -4.22 -54.17 -23.33
N CYS A 112 -4.47 -53.01 -22.71
CA CYS A 112 -3.48 -51.98 -22.49
C CYS A 112 -2.66 -52.36 -21.24
N HIS A 113 -1.36 -52.14 -21.27
CA HIS A 113 -0.44 -52.53 -20.20
C HIS A 113 0.07 -51.31 -19.41
N VAL A 114 0.30 -50.19 -20.10
CA VAL A 114 0.87 -48.97 -19.50
C VAL A 114 0.03 -47.75 -19.90
N LEU A 115 -0.38 -46.98 -18.91
CA LEU A 115 -0.91 -45.63 -19.13
C LEU A 115 0.23 -44.63 -19.00
N VAL A 116 0.34 -43.75 -19.99
CA VAL A 116 1.34 -42.69 -20.06
C VAL A 116 0.64 -41.38 -19.76
N GLN A 117 0.83 -40.89 -18.55
CA GLN A 117 0.43 -39.53 -18.22
C GLN A 117 1.57 -38.61 -18.63
N LEU A 118 1.30 -37.76 -19.62
CA LEU A 118 2.13 -36.61 -19.86
C LEU A 118 2.12 -35.77 -18.58
N PRO A 119 3.24 -35.13 -18.18
CA PRO A 119 3.16 -34.12 -17.14
C PRO A 119 2.04 -33.19 -17.57
N ASP A 120 1.02 -33.02 -16.70
CA ASP A 120 -0.19 -32.28 -17.04
C ASP A 120 0.25 -31.07 -17.84
N ARG A 121 -0.40 -30.80 -18.99
CA ARG A 121 -0.17 -29.53 -19.68
C ARG A 121 -0.43 -28.33 -18.75
N GLY A 122 -0.86 -28.54 -17.49
CA GLY A 122 -0.98 -27.53 -16.43
C GLY A 122 -0.51 -27.88 -15.00
N SER A 123 0.48 -28.74 -14.72
CA SER A 123 1.01 -28.87 -13.33
C SER A 123 2.48 -28.46 -13.18
N THR A 124 2.76 -27.21 -13.54
CA THR A 124 3.92 -26.46 -13.04
C THR A 124 3.88 -26.29 -11.52
N TRP A 125 2.72 -26.53 -10.90
CA TRP A 125 2.44 -26.37 -9.47
C TRP A 125 3.03 -27.49 -8.60
N GLN A 126 3.89 -27.09 -7.68
CA GLN A 126 4.46 -27.93 -6.62
C GLN A 126 3.76 -27.62 -5.29
N LEU A 127 3.19 -28.63 -4.63
CA LEU A 127 2.63 -28.48 -3.28
C LEU A 127 3.76 -28.30 -2.27
N LEU A 128 3.72 -27.20 -1.51
CA LEU A 128 4.67 -26.97 -0.43
C LEU A 128 4.20 -27.63 0.87
N HIS A 129 5.13 -28.28 1.58
CA HIS A 129 4.82 -29.03 2.81
C HIS A 129 4.27 -28.16 3.96
N ASN A 130 4.59 -26.87 3.97
CA ASN A 130 4.16 -25.96 5.04
C ASN A 130 2.69 -25.58 4.85
N LYS A 131 1.88 -25.84 5.89
CA LYS A 131 0.48 -25.43 5.95
C LYS A 131 0.37 -23.91 6.15
N CYS A 132 -0.45 -23.27 5.33
CA CYS A 132 -0.69 -21.84 5.34
C CYS A 132 -2.21 -21.57 5.45
N PRO A 133 -2.84 -21.67 6.64
CA PRO A 133 -4.24 -21.29 6.82
C PRO A 133 -4.52 -19.81 6.47
N PRO A 134 -5.77 -19.33 6.42
CA PRO A 134 -6.05 -17.90 6.34
C PRO A 134 -5.32 -17.14 7.45
N LEU A 135 -4.55 -16.12 7.07
CA LEU A 135 -3.78 -15.30 8.01
C LEU A 135 -4.73 -14.49 8.89
N ALA A 136 -4.70 -14.74 10.19
CA ALA A 136 -5.47 -13.96 11.15
C ALA A 136 -4.89 -12.54 11.29
N ILE A 137 -5.76 -11.53 11.19
CA ILE A 137 -5.40 -10.12 11.32
C ILE A 137 -6.13 -9.55 12.53
N GLU A 138 -5.37 -9.12 13.54
CA GLU A 138 -5.92 -8.51 14.74
C GLU A 138 -6.17 -6.99 14.54
N HIS A 139 -7.42 -6.54 14.69
CA HIS A 139 -7.78 -5.14 14.48
C HIS A 139 -7.21 -4.15 15.51
N ASN A 140 -6.71 -4.61 16.64
CA ASN A 140 -6.10 -3.73 17.65
C ASN A 140 -4.57 -3.80 17.65
N ASN A 141 -3.99 -4.70 16.86
CA ASN A 141 -2.55 -4.85 16.77
C ASN A 141 -1.99 -3.82 15.77
N PRO A 142 -1.01 -2.98 16.19
CA PRO A 142 -0.36 -2.04 15.28
C PRO A 142 0.59 -2.75 14.30
N LEU A 143 0.83 -4.05 14.48
CA LEU A 143 1.69 -4.87 13.63
C LEU A 143 0.91 -6.00 12.97
N VAL A 144 1.28 -6.32 11.74
CA VAL A 144 0.82 -7.48 11.00
C VAL A 144 2.03 -8.37 10.75
N ARG A 145 1.99 -9.58 11.31
CA ARG A 145 3.05 -10.58 11.18
C ARG A 145 2.65 -11.61 10.14
N ILE A 146 3.47 -11.78 9.11
CA ILE A 146 3.28 -12.77 8.06
C ILE A 146 4.37 -13.83 8.24
N PRO A 147 4.01 -15.08 8.57
CA PRO A 147 5.01 -16.12 8.79
C PRO A 147 5.81 -16.42 7.53
N THR A 148 7.07 -16.81 7.69
CA THR A 148 7.97 -17.14 6.55
C THR A 148 7.38 -18.16 5.59
N ALA A 149 6.62 -19.13 6.09
CA ALA A 149 5.94 -20.14 5.27
C ALA A 149 5.08 -19.54 4.16
N TYR A 150 4.46 -18.38 4.41
CA TYR A 150 3.66 -17.65 3.43
C TYR A 150 4.55 -16.92 2.42
N THR A 151 5.63 -16.29 2.87
CA THR A 151 6.45 -15.41 2.03
C THR A 151 7.38 -16.13 1.06
N VAL A 152 7.76 -17.39 1.32
CA VAL A 152 8.62 -18.16 0.40
C VAL A 152 8.03 -18.18 -1.02
N GLY A 153 8.80 -17.74 -2.01
CA GLY A 153 8.37 -17.70 -3.42
C GLY A 153 7.46 -16.53 -3.80
N SER A 154 7.07 -15.67 -2.85
CA SER A 154 6.14 -14.56 -3.11
C SER A 154 6.78 -13.32 -3.72
N GLY A 155 8.12 -13.21 -3.64
CA GLY A 155 8.84 -11.98 -3.96
C GLY A 155 8.71 -10.87 -2.91
N VAL A 156 7.90 -11.07 -1.85
CA VAL A 156 7.81 -10.18 -0.71
C VAL A 156 8.61 -10.77 0.47
N ALA A 157 9.56 -10.00 1.00
CA ALA A 157 10.60 -10.38 1.95
C ALA A 157 11.88 -10.97 1.31
N ALA A 158 13.04 -10.62 1.89
CA ALA A 158 14.31 -11.26 1.57
C ALA A 158 14.29 -12.68 2.16
N ASP A 159 14.80 -13.66 1.42
CA ASP A 159 14.84 -15.09 1.78
C ASP A 159 15.75 -15.38 3.00
N GLU A 160 15.47 -14.76 4.14
CA GLU A 160 16.27 -14.80 5.37
C GLU A 160 15.67 -15.74 6.44
N GLY A 161 14.62 -16.48 6.11
CA GLY A 161 14.00 -17.41 7.05
C GLY A 161 13.26 -16.76 8.23
N LYS A 162 12.95 -15.45 8.14
CA LYS A 162 12.26 -14.68 9.19
C LYS A 162 10.88 -14.24 8.75
N ASP A 163 9.97 -14.07 9.71
CA ASP A 163 8.64 -13.53 9.46
C ASP A 163 8.73 -12.10 8.90
N LEU A 164 7.80 -11.74 8.02
CA LEU A 164 7.65 -10.38 7.53
C LEU A 164 6.74 -9.59 8.48
N LEU A 165 7.22 -8.45 8.98
CA LEU A 165 6.49 -7.60 9.92
C LEU A 165 6.12 -6.27 9.26
N LEU A 166 4.82 -5.95 9.24
CA LEU A 166 4.27 -4.71 8.68
C LEU A 166 3.67 -3.84 9.78
N TYR A 167 3.89 -2.53 9.66
CA TYR A 167 3.21 -1.55 10.50
C TYR A 167 1.85 -1.20 9.91
N ARG A 168 0.79 -1.40 10.68
CA ARG A 168 -0.61 -1.19 10.30
C ARG A 168 -0.99 0.28 10.38
N ARG A 169 -0.60 1.03 9.35
CA ARG A 169 -0.97 2.45 9.17
C ARG A 169 -2.35 2.61 8.52
N SER A 170 -2.93 3.80 8.61
CA SER A 170 -4.26 4.10 8.06
C SER A 170 -4.38 3.77 6.57
N GLN A 171 -3.39 4.10 5.73
CA GLN A 171 -3.50 3.81 4.30
C GLN A 171 -3.47 2.31 3.98
N LEU A 172 -2.87 1.47 4.84
CA LEU A 172 -2.94 0.01 4.68
C LEU A 172 -4.36 -0.49 4.99
N ILE A 173 -5.01 0.09 6.01
CA ILE A 173 -6.40 -0.22 6.35
C ILE A 173 -7.32 0.21 5.19
N GLU A 174 -7.12 1.40 4.64
CA GLU A 174 -7.88 1.90 3.47
C GLU A 174 -7.66 1.04 2.22
N GLU A 175 -6.43 0.58 1.98
CA GLU A 175 -6.09 -0.33 0.87
C GLU A 175 -6.90 -1.63 0.98
N TRP A 176 -6.91 -2.23 2.17
CA TRP A 176 -7.64 -3.49 2.43
C TRP A 176 -9.15 -3.32 2.38
N GLN A 177 -9.67 -2.18 2.86
CA GLN A 177 -11.09 -1.85 2.72
C GLN A 177 -11.46 -1.74 1.23
N THR A 178 -10.63 -1.07 0.43
CA THR A 178 -10.85 -0.92 -1.01
C THR A 178 -10.76 -2.27 -1.73
N LEU A 179 -9.80 -3.12 -1.38
CA LEU A 179 -9.68 -4.49 -1.89
C LEU A 179 -10.94 -5.31 -1.58
N ASN A 180 -11.43 -5.25 -0.34
CA ASN A 180 -12.63 -5.96 0.05
C ASN A 180 -13.88 -5.45 -0.68
N THR A 181 -14.04 -4.13 -0.79
CA THR A 181 -15.21 -3.53 -1.45
C THR A 181 -15.16 -3.74 -2.96
N CYS A 182 -14.09 -3.31 -3.63
CA CYS A 182 -14.03 -3.29 -5.09
C CYS A 182 -13.83 -4.70 -5.67
N VAL A 183 -12.96 -5.50 -5.07
CA VAL A 183 -12.57 -6.79 -5.66
C VAL A 183 -13.45 -7.90 -5.12
N CYS A 184 -13.53 -8.03 -3.80
CA CYS A 184 -14.21 -9.16 -3.17
C CYS A 184 -15.75 -9.05 -3.28
N ASN A 185 -16.31 -7.84 -3.17
CA ASN A 185 -17.77 -7.65 -3.20
C ASN A 185 -18.32 -7.30 -4.59
N SER A 186 -17.57 -6.59 -5.43
CA SER A 186 -18.04 -6.14 -6.76
C SER A 186 -17.31 -6.75 -7.96
N PHE A 187 -16.34 -7.63 -7.76
CA PHE A 187 -15.56 -8.28 -8.82
C PHE A 187 -14.85 -7.31 -9.78
N ALA A 188 -14.64 -6.06 -9.33
CA ALA A 188 -13.96 -5.02 -10.09
C ALA A 188 -12.44 -5.28 -10.13
N GLU A 189 -11.79 -4.69 -11.12
CA GLU A 189 -10.33 -4.68 -11.21
C GLU A 189 -9.81 -3.49 -10.44
N LEU A 190 -8.92 -3.74 -9.48
CA LEU A 190 -8.31 -2.70 -8.65
C LEU A 190 -6.82 -2.62 -8.92
N TRP A 191 -6.35 -1.41 -9.22
CA TRP A 191 -4.93 -1.09 -9.35
C TRP A 191 -4.40 -0.41 -8.10
N ILE A 192 -3.42 -1.03 -7.42
CA ILE A 192 -2.72 -0.42 -6.27
C ILE A 192 -1.43 0.23 -6.75
N VAL A 193 -1.34 1.55 -6.60
CA VAL A 193 -0.29 2.36 -7.24
C VAL A 193 0.42 3.24 -6.22
N GLY A 194 1.72 3.42 -6.35
CA GLY A 194 2.48 4.22 -5.39
C GLY A 194 3.99 4.07 -5.52
N PRO A 195 4.78 4.95 -4.86
CA PRO A 195 6.23 4.96 -4.98
C PRO A 195 6.91 3.61 -4.66
N PRO A 196 8.11 3.34 -5.20
CA PRO A 196 8.89 2.17 -4.81
C PRO A 196 9.19 2.16 -3.30
N GLY A 197 9.03 1.01 -2.65
CA GLY A 197 9.35 0.85 -1.22
C GLY A 197 8.29 1.39 -0.23
N THR A 198 7.11 1.78 -0.69
CA THR A 198 6.01 2.20 0.21
C THR A 198 5.28 1.05 0.91
N GLY A 199 5.52 -0.19 0.45
CA GLY A 199 4.95 -1.39 1.05
C GLY A 199 3.74 -1.99 0.31
N LYS A 200 3.42 -1.52 -0.91
CA LYS A 200 2.32 -2.04 -1.76
C LYS A 200 2.25 -3.57 -1.78
N SER A 201 3.33 -4.20 -2.27
CA SER A 201 3.42 -5.65 -2.43
C SER A 201 3.19 -6.36 -1.10
N CYS A 202 3.81 -5.87 -0.02
CA CYS A 202 3.64 -6.48 1.30
C CYS A 202 2.21 -6.32 1.84
N ALA A 203 1.58 -5.15 1.66
CA ALA A 203 0.22 -4.89 2.11
C ALA A 203 -0.81 -5.72 1.34
N ALA A 204 -0.72 -5.76 0.02
CA ALA A 204 -1.55 -6.60 -0.83
C ALA A 204 -1.36 -8.10 -0.55
N PHE A 205 -0.10 -8.54 -0.35
CA PHE A 205 0.18 -9.94 -0.02
C PHE A 205 -0.37 -10.36 1.34
N ALA A 206 -0.28 -9.49 2.35
CA ALA A 206 -0.88 -9.73 3.66
C ALA A 206 -2.40 -9.90 3.56
N PHE A 207 -3.06 -9.06 2.76
CA PHE A 207 -4.49 -9.20 2.48
C PHE A 207 -4.79 -10.52 1.77
N ALA A 208 -4.06 -10.85 0.70
CA ALA A 208 -4.20 -12.12 -0.03
C ALA A 208 -4.09 -13.34 0.90
N CYS A 209 -3.12 -13.32 1.83
CA CYS A 209 -2.94 -14.39 2.80
C CYS A 209 -4.13 -14.52 3.78
N SER A 210 -4.83 -13.42 4.07
CA SER A 210 -5.93 -13.35 5.05
C SER A 210 -7.31 -13.72 4.51
N LEU A 211 -7.45 -13.83 3.19
CA LEU A 211 -8.70 -14.19 2.54
C LEU A 211 -9.14 -15.60 2.94
N ASP A 212 -10.45 -15.76 3.15
CA ASP A 212 -11.09 -17.07 3.27
C ASP A 212 -11.08 -17.77 1.90
N ARG A 213 -10.61 -19.03 1.90
CA ARG A 213 -10.34 -19.82 0.69
C ARG A 213 -11.21 -21.07 0.61
N THR A 214 -12.32 -21.07 1.35
CA THR A 214 -13.29 -22.17 1.34
C THR A 214 -13.98 -22.28 -0.03
N ASP A 215 -14.32 -21.13 -0.63
CA ASP A 215 -15.05 -21.06 -1.90
C ASP A 215 -14.21 -20.51 -3.08
N TRP A 216 -13.09 -19.84 -2.80
CA TRP A 216 -12.27 -19.15 -3.80
C TRP A 216 -10.80 -19.53 -3.66
N ASP A 217 -10.16 -19.81 -4.80
CA ASP A 217 -8.71 -19.93 -4.88
C ASP A 217 -8.09 -18.52 -4.86
N VAL A 218 -6.92 -18.36 -4.21
CA VAL A 218 -6.17 -17.09 -4.21
C VAL A 218 -4.83 -17.29 -4.89
N VAL A 219 -4.60 -16.58 -5.99
CA VAL A 219 -3.38 -16.68 -6.78
C VAL A 219 -2.57 -15.40 -6.66
N TRP A 220 -1.28 -15.54 -6.39
CA TRP A 220 -0.32 -14.45 -6.34
C TRP A 220 0.76 -14.66 -7.39
N VAL A 221 0.87 -13.74 -8.35
CA VAL A 221 1.88 -13.74 -9.40
C VAL A 221 2.86 -12.61 -9.13
N HIS A 222 4.12 -12.94 -8.88
CA HIS A 222 5.19 -11.98 -8.71
C HIS A 222 6.03 -11.88 -9.98
N LEU A 223 6.14 -10.66 -10.50
CA LEU A 223 6.94 -10.29 -11.65
C LEU A 223 8.25 -9.67 -11.13
N PRO A 224 9.38 -10.37 -11.25
CA PRO A 224 10.66 -9.82 -10.85
C PRO A 224 11.01 -8.58 -11.69
N LYS A 225 11.80 -7.67 -11.11
CA LYS A 225 12.24 -6.45 -11.81
C LYS A 225 13.23 -6.72 -12.95
N ASP A 226 13.90 -7.86 -12.91
CA ASP A 226 14.86 -8.27 -13.93
C ASP A 226 14.12 -9.15 -14.96
N SER A 227 14.09 -8.70 -16.22
CA SER A 227 13.40 -9.37 -17.34
C SER A 227 13.92 -10.79 -17.61
N ILE A 228 15.08 -11.15 -17.05
CA ILE A 228 15.70 -12.48 -17.18
C ILE A 228 15.12 -13.47 -16.14
N SER A 229 14.54 -12.98 -15.05
CA SER A 229 14.06 -13.82 -13.96
C SER A 229 12.68 -14.42 -14.26
N MET A 230 12.49 -15.68 -13.86
CA MET A 230 11.21 -16.38 -14.00
C MET A 230 10.10 -15.73 -13.19
N VAL A 231 8.89 -15.74 -13.74
CA VAL A 231 7.66 -15.32 -13.05
C VAL A 231 7.33 -16.35 -11.98
N LYS A 232 7.09 -15.88 -10.76
CA LYS A 232 6.81 -16.74 -9.61
C LYS A 232 5.33 -16.71 -9.28
N CYS A 233 4.69 -17.87 -9.23
CA CYS A 233 3.27 -17.97 -8.91
C CYS A 233 3.07 -18.77 -7.62
N ILE A 234 2.17 -18.28 -6.76
CA ILE A 234 1.67 -18.98 -5.58
C ILE A 234 0.17 -19.18 -5.76
N LEU A 235 -0.32 -20.37 -5.46
CA LEU A 235 -1.73 -20.68 -5.37
C LEU A 235 -2.05 -21.14 -3.95
N PHE A 236 -2.90 -20.38 -3.26
CA PHE A 236 -3.49 -20.80 -2.00
C PHE A 236 -4.86 -21.42 -2.26
N ARG A 237 -5.04 -22.64 -1.78
CA ARG A 237 -6.25 -23.44 -2.03
C ARG A 237 -6.72 -24.14 -0.75
N GLY A 238 -8.04 -24.22 -0.60
CA GLY A 238 -8.67 -24.90 0.53
C GLY A 238 -8.24 -24.33 1.89
N ALA A 239 -8.34 -25.14 2.93
CA ALA A 239 -8.16 -24.66 4.31
C ALA A 239 -6.72 -24.21 4.63
N ASN A 240 -5.69 -24.72 3.95
CA ASN A 240 -4.29 -24.44 4.30
C ASN A 240 -3.25 -24.78 3.22
N GLU A 241 -3.64 -25.13 2.00
CA GLU A 241 -2.65 -25.55 0.99
C GLU A 241 -1.97 -24.33 0.37
N LYS A 242 -0.69 -24.50 0.07
CA LYS A 242 0.12 -23.54 -0.68
C LYS A 242 0.86 -24.29 -1.78
N TRP A 243 0.58 -23.90 -3.01
CA TRP A 243 1.20 -24.43 -4.22
C TRP A 243 2.11 -23.34 -4.81
N PHE A 244 3.17 -23.75 -5.49
CA PHE A 244 4.17 -22.83 -6.05
C PHE A 244 4.65 -23.29 -7.42
N CYS A 245 4.87 -22.35 -8.33
CA CYS A 245 5.58 -22.62 -9.58
C CYS A 245 6.43 -21.44 -10.04
N GLU A 246 7.48 -21.74 -10.80
CA GLU A 246 8.26 -20.75 -11.56
C GLU A 246 8.06 -21.03 -13.04
N ILE A 247 7.72 -19.99 -13.79
CA ILE A 247 7.36 -20.07 -15.20
C ILE A 247 8.01 -18.94 -16.01
N THR A 248 8.11 -19.12 -17.32
CA THR A 248 8.39 -18.02 -18.23
C THR A 248 7.15 -17.14 -18.44
N SER A 249 7.30 -15.95 -19.02
CA SER A 249 6.16 -15.05 -19.25
C SER A 249 5.13 -15.61 -20.23
N ASP A 250 5.58 -16.38 -21.23
CA ASP A 250 4.74 -17.04 -22.25
C ASP A 250 3.94 -18.24 -21.69
N GLU A 251 4.38 -18.85 -20.59
CA GLU A 251 3.68 -19.94 -19.92
C GLU A 251 2.53 -19.47 -19.01
N LEU A 252 2.38 -18.15 -18.81
CA LEU A 252 1.37 -17.60 -17.89
C LEU A 252 -0.06 -17.95 -18.32
N ASP A 253 -0.36 -17.93 -19.62
CA ASP A 253 -1.69 -18.28 -20.13
C ASP A 253 -2.10 -19.70 -19.74
N THR A 254 -1.16 -20.63 -19.80
CA THR A 254 -1.36 -22.02 -19.39
C THR A 254 -1.67 -22.12 -17.91
N VAL A 255 -0.93 -21.38 -17.07
CA VAL A 255 -1.18 -21.32 -15.62
C VAL A 255 -2.55 -20.73 -15.34
N LEU A 256 -2.92 -19.63 -15.98
CA LEU A 256 -4.23 -18.98 -15.79
C LEU A 256 -5.39 -19.90 -16.22
N GLN A 257 -5.23 -20.63 -17.34
CA GLN A 257 -6.24 -21.58 -17.81
C GLN A 257 -6.42 -22.80 -16.89
N SER A 258 -5.42 -23.14 -16.07
CA SER A 258 -5.51 -24.22 -15.08
C SER A 258 -6.35 -23.87 -13.83
N LEU A 259 -6.69 -22.58 -13.65
CA LEU A 259 -7.36 -22.09 -12.44
C LEU A 259 -8.87 -22.38 -12.46
N LYS A 260 -9.46 -22.54 -11.26
CA LYS A 260 -10.91 -22.70 -11.09
C LYS A 260 -11.65 -21.41 -11.47
N LYS A 261 -12.94 -21.52 -11.81
CA LYS A 261 -13.80 -20.35 -12.11
C LYS A 261 -13.84 -19.32 -10.97
N LYS A 262 -13.86 -19.77 -9.71
CA LYS A 262 -13.82 -18.90 -8.53
C LYS A 262 -12.38 -18.69 -8.06
N THR A 263 -11.69 -17.75 -8.68
CA THR A 263 -10.29 -17.41 -8.35
C THR A 263 -10.11 -15.90 -8.24
N ILE A 264 -9.37 -15.47 -7.22
CA ILE A 264 -8.88 -14.10 -7.05
C ILE A 264 -7.42 -14.07 -7.46
N LEU A 265 -7.09 -13.26 -8.46
CA LEU A 265 -5.72 -13.10 -8.98
C LEU A 265 -5.09 -11.80 -8.46
N PHE A 266 -3.89 -11.88 -7.91
CA PHE A 266 -3.03 -10.73 -7.57
C PHE A 266 -1.80 -10.74 -8.47
N VAL A 267 -1.52 -9.64 -9.15
CA VAL A 267 -0.28 -9.46 -9.93
C VAL A 267 0.61 -8.40 -9.28
N ASP A 268 1.76 -8.81 -8.75
CA ASP A 268 2.78 -7.97 -8.13
C ASP A 268 3.95 -7.69 -9.08
N GLY A 269 4.49 -6.47 -9.04
CA GLY A 269 5.66 -6.09 -9.82
C GLY A 269 5.37 -5.71 -11.28
N TYR A 270 4.12 -5.44 -11.63
CA TYR A 270 3.73 -5.10 -13.00
C TYR A 270 4.32 -3.77 -13.48
N MET A 271 4.90 -3.76 -14.68
CA MET A 271 5.46 -2.59 -15.36
C MET A 271 4.95 -2.50 -16.80
N ARG A 272 4.08 -1.51 -17.09
CA ARG A 272 3.41 -1.35 -18.40
C ARG A 272 4.39 -1.22 -19.57
N ASP A 273 5.49 -0.51 -19.35
CA ASP A 273 6.43 -0.12 -20.41
C ASP A 273 7.44 -1.23 -20.76
N THR A 274 7.14 -2.48 -20.37
CA THR A 274 7.96 -3.65 -20.69
C THR A 274 7.19 -4.59 -21.59
N GLU A 275 7.87 -5.23 -22.55
CA GLU A 275 7.28 -6.21 -23.47
C GLU A 275 6.60 -7.36 -22.70
N SER A 276 7.24 -7.84 -21.63
CA SER A 276 6.68 -8.84 -20.71
C SER A 276 5.43 -8.33 -19.99
N GLY A 277 5.41 -7.09 -19.51
CA GLY A 277 4.26 -6.51 -18.82
C GLY A 277 3.04 -6.34 -19.73
N GLU A 278 3.24 -5.94 -20.99
CA GLU A 278 2.14 -5.85 -21.96
C GLU A 278 1.53 -7.23 -22.25
N TYR A 279 2.38 -8.26 -22.45
CA TYR A 279 1.94 -9.65 -22.65
C TYR A 279 1.14 -10.19 -21.46
N ILE A 280 1.65 -10.01 -20.24
CA ILE A 280 1.02 -10.47 -19.00
C ILE A 280 -0.32 -9.77 -18.78
N GLY A 281 -0.38 -8.46 -19.06
CA GLY A 281 -1.63 -7.69 -18.98
C GLY A 281 -2.70 -8.25 -19.92
N LYS A 282 -2.33 -8.52 -21.18
CA LYS A 282 -3.22 -9.14 -22.17
C LYS A 282 -3.72 -10.52 -21.73
N SER A 283 -2.81 -11.34 -21.20
CA SER A 283 -3.11 -12.69 -20.69
C SER A 283 -4.14 -12.64 -19.56
N CYS A 284 -3.96 -11.74 -18.59
CA CYS A 284 -4.87 -11.58 -17.45
C CYS A 284 -6.26 -11.06 -17.89
N ILE A 285 -6.30 -10.10 -18.83
CA ILE A 285 -7.56 -9.57 -19.39
C ILE A 285 -8.33 -10.69 -20.13
N ALA A 286 -7.63 -11.46 -20.97
CA ALA A 286 -8.21 -12.57 -21.71
C ALA A 286 -8.74 -13.68 -20.80
N TRP A 287 -8.02 -13.98 -19.71
CA TRP A 287 -8.46 -14.92 -18.68
C TRP A 287 -9.71 -14.42 -17.95
N ARG A 288 -9.73 -13.15 -17.52
CA ARG A 288 -10.87 -12.53 -16.84
C ARG A 288 -12.13 -12.52 -17.72
N ALA A 289 -12.00 -12.28 -19.02
CA ALA A 289 -13.15 -12.31 -19.95
C ALA A 289 -13.78 -13.71 -20.09
N LYS A 290 -13.02 -14.78 -19.79
CA LYS A 290 -13.46 -16.19 -19.89
C LYS A 290 -13.92 -16.79 -18.55
N THR A 291 -13.66 -16.11 -17.44
CA THR A 291 -13.93 -16.60 -16.09
C THR A 291 -14.85 -15.63 -15.34
N GLU A 292 -15.77 -16.14 -14.51
CA GLU A 292 -16.56 -15.30 -13.59
C GLU A 292 -15.70 -14.83 -12.38
N GLY A 293 -14.44 -14.45 -12.65
CA GLY A 293 -13.40 -14.20 -11.66
C GLY A 293 -12.97 -12.73 -11.59
N SER A 294 -12.58 -12.27 -10.39
CA SER A 294 -12.01 -10.94 -10.17
C SER A 294 -10.49 -10.96 -10.35
N SER A 295 -9.97 -10.15 -11.26
CA SER A 295 -8.52 -9.96 -11.45
C SER A 295 -8.06 -8.67 -10.77
N MET A 296 -6.95 -8.73 -10.04
CA MET A 296 -6.23 -7.56 -9.55
C MET A 296 -4.82 -7.54 -10.12
N ALA A 297 -4.39 -6.37 -10.55
CA ALA A 297 -3.02 -6.11 -10.87
C ALA A 297 -2.54 -4.89 -10.07
N THR A 298 -1.25 -4.84 -9.72
CA THR A 298 -0.66 -3.67 -9.06
C THR A 298 0.04 -2.80 -10.11
N HIS A 299 -0.56 -1.66 -10.51
CA HIS A 299 -0.03 -0.81 -11.58
C HIS A 299 0.78 0.34 -11.03
N SER A 300 1.32 1.15 -11.94
CA SER A 300 1.39 2.60 -11.73
C SER A 300 0.32 3.36 -12.55
N LYS A 301 -0.65 4.01 -11.88
CA LYS A 301 -1.66 5.00 -12.37
C LYS A 301 -2.77 4.51 -13.34
N ASP A 302 -4.07 4.73 -13.02
CA ASP A 302 -5.05 5.77 -13.46
C ASP A 302 -6.50 5.47 -12.89
N ASP A 303 -7.30 6.52 -12.54
CA ASP A 303 -8.52 6.67 -11.65
C ASP A 303 -9.83 5.90 -12.06
N VAL A 304 -10.88 5.64 -11.23
CA VAL A 304 -11.86 6.57 -10.54
C VAL A 304 -12.69 5.93 -9.36
N GLN A 305 -12.70 6.63 -8.20
CA GLN A 305 -13.73 7.08 -7.21
C GLN A 305 -14.90 6.26 -6.51
N ASP A 306 -14.82 6.27 -5.15
CA ASP A 306 -15.76 6.34 -3.98
C ASP A 306 -17.15 5.63 -3.86
N GLN A 307 -17.32 4.81 -2.80
CA GLN A 307 -18.03 5.15 -1.52
C GLN A 307 -17.99 3.97 -0.52
N CYS A 308 -17.86 4.28 0.79
CA CYS A 308 -17.67 3.32 1.88
C CYS A 308 -18.82 3.31 2.88
N ASP A 309 -19.25 2.12 3.30
CA ASP A 309 -20.03 1.90 4.52
C ASP A 309 -19.28 0.99 5.52
N VAL A 310 -19.43 1.32 6.80
CA VAL A 310 -18.68 0.82 7.97
C VAL A 310 -19.19 -0.55 8.43
N ILE A 311 -18.31 -1.55 8.63
CA ILE A 311 -18.67 -2.79 9.34
C ILE A 311 -17.57 -3.33 10.28
N SER A 312 -17.95 -3.36 11.58
CA SER A 312 -17.69 -4.30 12.70
C SER A 312 -16.27 -4.70 13.17
N THR A 313 -16.19 -5.08 14.46
CA THR A 313 -15.08 -4.91 15.41
C THR A 313 -14.40 -6.20 15.88
N ASN A 314 -14.46 -7.32 15.15
CA ASN A 314 -13.88 -8.61 15.58
C ASN A 314 -12.76 -9.11 14.67
N ALA A 315 -11.76 -9.80 15.23
CA ALA A 315 -10.66 -10.41 14.50
C ALA A 315 -11.16 -11.56 13.62
N ASP A 316 -11.59 -11.23 12.41
CA ASP A 316 -12.14 -12.17 11.45
C ASP A 316 -11.26 -12.22 10.19
N ALA A 317 -11.13 -13.41 9.60
CA ALA A 317 -10.63 -13.53 8.22
C ALA A 317 -11.57 -12.74 7.30
N PHE A 318 -11.03 -12.09 6.25
CA PHE A 318 -11.86 -11.40 5.27
C PHE A 318 -12.72 -12.44 4.54
N ARG A 319 -14.02 -12.47 4.87
CA ARG A 319 -14.99 -13.38 4.25
C ARG A 319 -15.57 -12.75 3.00
N LEU A 320 -15.43 -13.46 1.89
CA LEU A 320 -16.21 -13.20 0.68
C LEU A 320 -17.69 -13.41 1.01
N ARG A 321 -18.53 -12.38 0.82
CA ARG A 321 -19.98 -12.55 1.04
C ARG A 321 -20.55 -13.44 -0.06
N THR A 322 -20.93 -14.66 0.33
CA THR A 322 -21.47 -15.72 -0.52
C THR A 322 -22.82 -15.40 -1.20
N THR A 323 -23.34 -14.17 -1.07
CA THR A 323 -24.69 -13.77 -1.54
C THR A 323 -24.70 -12.96 -2.83
N ALA A 324 -23.57 -12.68 -3.47
CA ALA A 324 -23.59 -12.09 -4.81
C ALA A 324 -24.03 -13.15 -5.83
N ARG A 325 -25.35 -13.28 -6.04
CA ARG A 325 -25.85 -13.87 -7.28
C ARG A 325 -25.45 -12.93 -8.41
N LEU A 326 -24.73 -13.45 -9.42
CA LEU A 326 -24.62 -12.79 -10.71
C LEU A 326 -26.05 -12.48 -11.19
N PRO A 327 -26.42 -11.21 -11.44
CA PRO A 327 -27.70 -10.93 -12.05
C PRO A 327 -27.72 -11.58 -13.43
N GLU A 328 -28.63 -12.54 -13.64
CA GLU A 328 -28.82 -13.25 -14.93
C GLU A 328 -29.03 -12.29 -16.12
N GLU A 329 -29.38 -11.03 -15.84
CA GLU A 329 -29.71 -10.01 -16.83
C GLU A 329 -28.56 -9.01 -17.12
N ALA A 330 -27.39 -9.14 -16.47
CA ALA A 330 -26.26 -8.22 -16.66
C ALA A 330 -25.33 -8.60 -17.84
N LEU A 331 -25.82 -9.37 -18.81
CA LEU A 331 -25.04 -9.82 -19.97
C LEU A 331 -24.70 -8.71 -20.99
N LEU A 332 -25.11 -7.46 -20.78
CA LEU A 332 -24.94 -6.37 -21.77
C LEU A 332 -24.69 -4.97 -21.18
N LEU A 333 -23.93 -4.87 -20.08
CA LEU A 333 -23.32 -3.59 -19.68
C LEU A 333 -21.81 -3.81 -19.55
N GLU A 334 -21.02 -3.10 -20.35
CA GLU A 334 -19.57 -3.08 -20.28
C GLU A 334 -19.12 -2.75 -18.83
N VAL A 335 -18.73 -3.75 -18.03
CA VAL A 335 -18.14 -3.54 -16.71
C VAL A 335 -16.70 -3.03 -16.90
N LYS A 336 -16.59 -1.73 -17.19
CA LYS A 336 -15.37 -0.95 -17.42
C LYS A 336 -14.86 -0.25 -16.17
N ASP A 337 -15.25 -0.67 -14.97
CA ASP A 337 -14.82 0.02 -13.75
C ASP A 337 -13.45 -0.50 -13.32
N VAL A 338 -12.42 0.08 -13.94
CA VAL A 338 -11.04 0.03 -13.48
C VAL A 338 -10.92 0.97 -12.29
N MET A 339 -10.76 0.41 -11.09
CA MET A 339 -10.63 1.18 -9.85
C MET A 339 -9.15 1.45 -9.52
N LEU A 340 -8.86 2.61 -8.96
CA LEU A 340 -7.50 3.01 -8.58
C LEU A 340 -7.37 3.26 -7.09
N PHE A 341 -6.42 2.59 -6.44
CA PHE A 341 -6.01 2.90 -5.07
C PHE A 341 -4.61 3.52 -5.05
N LYS A 342 -4.51 4.77 -4.57
CA LYS A 342 -3.24 5.53 -4.51
C LYS A 342 -2.58 5.35 -3.13
N LEU A 343 -1.58 4.46 -3.04
CA LEU A 343 -0.79 4.26 -1.83
C LEU A 343 0.29 5.35 -1.67
N MET A 344 0.11 6.20 -0.68
CA MET A 344 1.02 7.30 -0.35
C MET A 344 2.33 6.84 0.28
N SER A 345 3.38 7.65 0.20
CA SER A 345 4.61 7.40 0.97
C SER A 345 4.36 7.50 2.48
N ARG A 346 5.24 6.91 3.28
CA ARG A 346 5.17 7.02 4.74
C ARG A 346 5.49 8.43 5.20
N THR A 347 4.66 8.96 6.08
CA THR A 347 4.88 10.26 6.72
C THR A 347 5.96 10.16 7.80
N PHE A 348 6.54 11.30 8.20
CA PHE A 348 7.49 11.32 9.33
C PHE A 348 6.81 10.79 10.60
N GLU A 349 5.58 11.22 10.83
CA GLU A 349 4.75 10.88 11.98
C GLU A 349 4.43 9.37 12.02
N GLU A 350 4.14 8.76 10.87
CA GLU A 350 3.95 7.31 10.76
C GLU A 350 5.23 6.53 11.06
N TYR A 351 6.38 7.00 10.58
CA TYR A 351 7.66 6.39 10.96
C TYR A 351 7.95 6.59 12.45
N GLU A 352 7.70 7.78 12.99
CA GLU A 352 7.91 8.05 14.42
C GLU A 352 7.09 7.09 15.28
N MET A 353 5.83 6.85 14.93
CA MET A 353 4.96 5.89 15.63
C MET A 353 5.44 4.45 15.46
N ALA A 354 5.84 4.05 14.25
CA ALA A 354 6.35 2.69 14.00
C ALA A 354 7.67 2.41 14.75
N LEU A 355 8.57 3.40 14.85
CA LEU A 355 9.87 3.26 15.50
C LEU A 355 9.79 3.20 17.03
N LYS A 356 8.67 3.62 17.63
CA LYS A 356 8.37 3.43 19.06
C LYS A 356 8.08 1.96 19.39
N LEU A 357 7.74 1.13 18.40
CA LEU A 357 7.52 -0.29 18.57
C LEU A 357 8.87 -1.02 18.46
N ASP A 358 9.37 -1.52 19.59
CA ASP A 358 10.66 -2.19 19.67
C ASP A 358 10.77 -3.38 18.70
N GLU A 359 9.72 -4.19 18.64
CA GLU A 359 9.63 -5.34 17.74
C GLU A 359 9.79 -4.95 16.27
N PHE A 360 9.14 -3.87 15.85
CA PHE A 360 9.24 -3.36 14.48
C PHE A 360 10.62 -2.79 14.19
N PHE A 361 11.17 -2.01 15.12
CA PHE A 361 12.51 -1.44 14.96
C PHE A 361 13.58 -2.52 14.86
N GLU A 362 13.59 -3.50 15.77
CA GLU A 362 14.57 -4.58 15.76
C GLU A 362 14.40 -5.48 14.53
N HIS A 363 13.17 -5.74 14.07
CA HIS A 363 12.94 -6.43 12.80
C HIS A 363 13.63 -5.71 11.63
N VAL A 364 13.44 -4.40 11.50
CA VAL A 364 14.06 -3.59 10.43
C VAL A 364 15.59 -3.53 10.61
N LYS A 365 16.07 -3.25 11.81
CA LYS A 365 17.51 -3.14 12.14
C LYS A 365 18.26 -4.44 11.83
N SER A 366 17.65 -5.59 12.08
CA SER A 366 18.26 -6.90 11.81
C SER A 366 18.57 -7.16 10.34
N LYS A 367 17.96 -6.41 9.40
CA LYS A 367 18.22 -6.50 7.96
C LYS A 367 19.44 -5.70 7.52
N PHE A 368 19.93 -4.80 8.36
CA PHE A 368 21.05 -3.90 8.05
C PHE A 368 22.28 -4.16 8.93
N THR A 369 22.08 -4.70 10.13
CA THR A 369 23.17 -4.88 11.12
C THR A 369 22.96 -6.14 11.95
N ASN A 370 24.06 -6.75 12.40
CA ASN A 370 24.05 -7.86 13.35
C ASN A 370 24.17 -7.41 14.82
N THR A 371 24.02 -6.10 15.08
CA THR A 371 24.24 -5.53 16.41
C THR A 371 23.08 -5.84 17.34
N LEU A 372 23.36 -6.57 18.42
CA LEU A 372 22.37 -6.98 19.43
C LEU A 372 22.05 -5.90 20.46
N GLN A 373 22.78 -4.77 20.46
CA GLN A 373 22.53 -3.71 21.44
C GLN A 373 21.20 -3.00 21.15
N PRO A 374 20.32 -2.86 22.16
CA PRO A 374 19.06 -2.14 22.01
C PRO A 374 19.35 -0.65 21.81
N VAL A 375 18.66 -0.05 20.84
CA VAL A 375 18.83 1.38 20.53
C VAL A 375 17.76 2.17 21.29
N PRO A 376 18.12 3.16 22.14
CA PRO A 376 17.16 4.01 22.84
C PRO A 376 16.28 4.83 21.89
N TRP A 377 15.07 5.19 22.33
CA TRP A 377 14.13 5.97 21.53
C TRP A 377 14.72 7.27 20.96
N GLU A 378 15.49 8.01 21.77
CA GLU A 378 16.07 9.29 21.33
C GLU A 378 17.03 9.12 20.15
N GLU A 379 17.80 8.03 20.13
CA GLU A 379 18.70 7.72 19.02
C GLU A 379 17.91 7.25 17.78
N ARG A 380 16.85 6.45 17.95
CA ARG A 380 15.95 6.07 16.85
C ARG A 380 15.29 7.30 16.21
N LYS A 381 14.86 8.24 17.05
CA LYS A 381 14.27 9.51 16.62
C LYS A 381 15.30 10.36 15.89
N GLN A 382 16.53 10.47 16.40
CA GLN A 382 17.60 11.18 15.71
C GLN A 382 17.88 10.57 14.34
N LEU A 383 17.96 9.24 14.21
CA LEU A 383 18.14 8.57 12.92
C LEU A 383 17.00 8.87 11.93
N LEU A 384 15.75 8.95 12.42
CA LEU A 384 14.61 9.36 11.60
C LEU A 384 14.75 10.81 11.16
N GLU A 385 15.07 11.72 12.08
CA GLU A 385 15.27 13.13 11.79
C GLU A 385 16.42 13.35 10.79
N ASP A 386 17.53 12.63 10.93
CA ASP A 386 18.69 12.67 10.02
C ASP A 386 18.32 12.15 8.64
N LYS A 387 17.60 11.02 8.55
CA LYS A 387 17.09 10.48 7.28
C LYS A 387 16.25 11.50 6.52
N TYR A 388 15.40 12.24 7.22
CA TYR A 388 14.58 13.30 6.62
C TYR A 388 15.39 14.58 6.36
N PHE A 389 16.36 14.91 7.22
CA PHE A 389 17.23 16.08 7.05
C PHE A 389 18.12 15.96 5.81
N VAL A 390 18.77 14.81 5.60
CA VAL A 390 19.56 14.53 4.39
C VAL A 390 18.71 14.65 3.13
N ALA A 391 17.45 14.22 3.19
CA ALA A 391 16.52 14.38 2.09
C ALA A 391 16.23 15.87 1.81
N VAL A 392 16.08 16.69 2.86
CA VAL A 392 15.80 18.12 2.78
C VAL A 392 17.00 18.91 2.24
N THR A 393 18.21 18.70 2.76
CA THR A 393 19.43 19.42 2.34
C THR A 393 19.82 19.12 0.89
N SER A 394 19.58 17.90 0.42
CA SER A 394 19.81 17.51 -0.97
C SER A 394 18.96 18.33 -1.95
N LEU A 395 17.76 18.76 -1.54
CA LEU A 395 16.84 19.55 -2.36
C LEU A 395 17.15 21.04 -2.34
N THR A 396 17.68 21.59 -1.24
CA THR A 396 18.08 23.02 -1.17
C THR A 396 19.27 23.35 -2.07
N SER A 397 20.14 22.38 -2.33
CA SER A 397 21.26 22.51 -3.27
C SER A 397 20.81 22.49 -4.74
N LEU A 398 19.65 21.92 -5.02
CA LEU A 398 18.99 21.93 -6.33
C LEU A 398 18.07 23.16 -6.39
N ARG A 399 18.65 24.34 -6.63
CA ARG A 399 17.97 25.65 -6.68
C ARG A 399 16.99 25.86 -7.84
N ALA A 400 16.38 24.80 -8.34
CA ALA A 400 15.20 24.87 -9.17
C ALA A 400 14.31 23.70 -8.74
N ILE A 401 13.00 23.94 -8.64
CA ILE A 401 12.00 22.88 -8.68
C ILE A 401 11.57 22.77 -10.15
N PRO A 402 12.36 22.20 -11.10
CA PRO A 402 11.76 21.50 -12.20
C PRO A 402 11.40 20.12 -11.63
N CYS A 403 10.11 19.81 -11.65
CA CYS A 403 9.53 18.54 -11.27
C CYS A 403 10.50 17.34 -11.34
N VAL A 404 10.68 16.66 -10.19
CA VAL A 404 10.84 15.20 -10.10
C VAL A 404 11.98 14.59 -10.94
N VAL A 405 13.24 14.67 -10.50
CA VAL A 405 14.30 13.79 -11.05
C VAL A 405 15.30 13.30 -9.99
N SER A 406 14.82 12.82 -8.85
CA SER A 406 15.61 11.87 -8.04
C SER A 406 14.72 10.71 -7.60
N LYS A 407 14.88 9.56 -8.29
CA LYS A 407 14.10 8.32 -8.16
C LYS A 407 14.08 7.71 -6.74
N LYS A 408 14.84 8.23 -5.75
CA LYS A 408 14.99 7.60 -4.42
C LYS A 408 14.73 8.51 -3.21
N ILE A 409 15.12 9.79 -3.28
CA ILE A 409 15.06 10.71 -2.12
C ILE A 409 13.79 11.56 -2.15
N VAL A 410 13.40 12.04 -3.34
CA VAL A 410 12.23 12.93 -3.53
C VAL A 410 10.92 12.24 -3.13
N HIS A 411 10.79 10.94 -3.38
CA HIS A 411 9.63 10.13 -3.00
C HIS A 411 9.37 10.05 -1.48
N ARG A 412 10.32 10.49 -0.64
CA ARG A 412 10.17 10.52 0.84
C ARG A 412 9.63 11.86 1.37
N LEU A 413 9.70 12.92 0.56
CA LEU A 413 9.34 14.29 0.95
C LEU A 413 8.14 14.81 0.15
N PHE A 414 8.05 14.40 -1.10
CA PHE A 414 6.94 14.69 -2.00
C PHE A 414 6.32 13.38 -2.52
N SER A 415 5.00 13.29 -2.55
CA SER A 415 4.26 12.27 -3.29
C SER A 415 3.84 12.89 -4.61
N CYS A 416 4.05 12.20 -5.73
CA CYS A 416 3.54 12.65 -7.02
C CYS A 416 2.50 11.64 -7.48
N PHE A 417 1.27 12.10 -7.68
CA PHE A 417 0.19 11.32 -8.27
C PHE A 417 -0.20 11.92 -9.62
N ARG A 418 -0.79 11.10 -10.50
CA ARG A 418 -1.55 11.63 -11.63
C ARG A 418 -2.99 11.67 -11.18
N ASP A 419 -3.64 12.74 -11.57
CA ASP A 419 -5.07 12.88 -11.68
C ASP A 419 -5.39 12.88 -13.20
N PRO A 420 -6.57 12.47 -13.68
CA PRO A 420 -7.01 12.62 -15.07
C PRO A 420 -6.78 14.01 -15.67
N THR A 421 -6.60 15.06 -14.85
CA THR A 421 -6.31 16.42 -15.33
C THR A 421 -4.83 16.84 -15.27
N GLY A 422 -3.90 16.00 -14.76
CA GLY A 422 -2.47 16.33 -14.72
C GLY A 422 -1.61 15.59 -13.69
N LEU A 423 -0.33 15.98 -13.60
CA LEU A 423 0.58 15.53 -12.54
C LEU A 423 0.39 16.44 -11.32
N ASP A 424 -0.07 15.86 -10.22
CA ASP A 424 -0.21 16.56 -8.95
C ASP A 424 0.89 16.07 -7.99
N THR A 425 1.58 17.01 -7.37
CA THR A 425 2.62 16.72 -6.37
C THR A 425 2.03 17.08 -5.01
N CYS A 426 2.46 16.50 -3.90
CA CYS A 426 2.10 16.97 -2.57
C CYS A 426 3.25 16.73 -1.60
N ILE A 427 3.40 17.57 -0.58
CA ILE A 427 4.34 17.29 0.51
C ILE A 427 3.74 16.19 1.40
N VAL A 428 4.54 15.18 1.75
CA VAL A 428 4.07 13.96 2.44
C VAL A 428 4.06 14.13 3.98
N SER A 429 4.71 15.15 4.53
CA SER A 429 4.78 15.33 5.99
C SER A 429 4.85 16.80 6.42
N SER A 430 4.09 17.10 7.48
CA SER A 430 4.08 18.41 8.14
C SER A 430 5.45 18.76 8.75
N TYR A 431 6.20 17.78 9.27
CA TYR A 431 7.57 17.96 9.75
C TYR A 431 8.52 18.46 8.65
N VAL A 432 8.43 17.84 7.47
CA VAL A 432 9.24 18.20 6.30
C VAL A 432 8.91 19.61 5.82
N ALA A 433 7.61 19.90 5.70
CA ALA A 433 7.14 21.22 5.33
C ALA A 433 7.70 22.29 6.29
N ARG A 434 7.58 22.08 7.62
CA ARG A 434 8.16 22.94 8.66
C ARG A 434 9.66 23.16 8.47
N LYS A 435 10.44 22.12 8.18
CA LYS A 435 11.89 22.25 7.95
C LYS A 435 12.21 23.10 6.71
N TYR A 436 11.48 22.92 5.60
CA TYR A 436 11.65 23.76 4.41
C TYR A 436 11.32 25.22 4.69
N VAL A 437 10.20 25.45 5.37
CA VAL A 437 9.73 26.80 5.73
C VAL A 437 10.76 27.54 6.59
N LYS A 438 11.42 26.83 7.54
CA LYS A 438 12.51 27.38 8.37
C LYS A 438 13.80 27.69 7.60
N ILE A 439 13.97 27.18 6.38
CA ILE A 439 15.18 27.40 5.57
C ILE A 439 14.90 28.43 4.47
N LEU A 440 13.72 28.37 3.85
CA LEU A 440 13.39 29.08 2.62
C LEU A 440 12.44 30.27 2.83
N GLY A 441 11.86 30.44 4.02
CA GLY A 441 11.02 31.58 4.37
C GLY A 441 9.57 31.52 3.86
N PRO A 442 8.77 32.57 4.14
CA PRO A 442 7.32 32.58 3.91
C PRO A 442 6.94 32.56 2.42
N ASP A 443 7.73 33.20 1.56
CA ASP A 443 7.49 33.26 0.11
C ASP A 443 7.52 31.86 -0.53
N PHE A 444 8.35 30.96 0.00
CA PHE A 444 8.39 29.58 -0.46
C PHE A 444 7.10 28.83 -0.13
N VAL A 445 6.52 29.08 1.04
CA VAL A 445 5.25 28.48 1.47
C VAL A 445 4.13 28.90 0.53
N GLN A 446 4.09 30.19 0.16
CA GLN A 446 3.13 30.69 -0.82
C GLN A 446 3.34 30.03 -2.19
N LYS A 447 4.57 29.97 -2.71
CA LYS A 447 4.86 29.31 -4.00
C LYS A 447 4.43 27.85 -4.04
N ILE A 448 4.71 27.10 -2.97
CA ILE A 448 4.31 25.71 -2.83
C ILE A 448 2.79 25.59 -2.69
N ALA A 449 2.15 26.35 -1.82
CA ALA A 449 0.69 26.34 -1.68
C ALA A 449 0.00 26.64 -3.02
N THR A 450 0.58 27.53 -3.84
CA THR A 450 0.08 27.84 -5.19
C THR A 450 0.19 26.62 -6.12
N SER A 451 1.31 25.89 -6.07
CA SER A 451 1.53 24.68 -6.88
C SER A 451 0.74 23.45 -6.40
N LEU A 452 0.28 23.46 -5.14
CA LEU A 452 -0.36 22.33 -4.45
C LEU A 452 -1.87 22.55 -4.16
N SER A 453 -2.48 23.54 -4.81
CA SER A 453 -3.78 24.16 -4.54
C SER A 453 -5.03 23.25 -4.67
N ARG A 454 -4.84 21.93 -4.68
CA ARG A 454 -5.88 20.90 -4.83
C ARG A 454 -6.16 20.08 -3.59
N ASN A 455 -5.43 20.26 -2.49
CA ASN A 455 -5.63 19.49 -1.25
C ASN A 455 -6.13 20.37 -0.08
N PRO A 456 -7.46 20.43 0.16
CA PRO A 456 -8.05 21.20 1.25
C PRO A 456 -7.56 20.82 2.65
N TRP A 457 -7.04 19.60 2.85
CA TRP A 457 -6.56 19.12 4.15
C TRP A 457 -5.19 19.70 4.51
N MET A 458 -4.35 20.01 3.52
CA MET A 458 -3.03 20.63 3.72
C MET A 458 -3.08 22.15 3.75
N ASP A 459 -4.17 22.71 3.28
CA ASP A 459 -4.39 24.14 3.08
C ASP A 459 -4.42 24.94 4.39
N GLY A 460 -4.92 24.37 5.48
CA GLY A 460 -4.80 24.94 6.83
C GLY A 460 -3.36 24.85 7.36
N GLN A 461 -2.69 23.73 7.13
CA GLN A 461 -1.29 23.53 7.53
C GLN A 461 -0.35 24.51 6.81
N PHE A 462 -0.57 24.79 5.52
CA PHE A 462 0.22 25.80 4.80
C PHE A 462 0.03 27.20 5.36
N PHE A 463 -1.18 27.53 5.83
CA PHE A 463 -1.43 28.81 6.48
C PHE A 463 -0.71 28.91 7.83
N GLU A 464 -0.77 27.88 8.67
CA GLU A 464 0.03 27.79 9.91
C GLU A 464 1.53 27.93 9.63
N LEU A 465 2.04 27.17 8.66
CA LEU A 465 3.43 27.23 8.24
C LEU A 465 3.84 28.62 7.77
N TRP A 466 3.01 29.26 6.93
CA TRP A 466 3.26 30.61 6.47
C TRP A 466 3.28 31.59 7.64
N PHE A 467 2.35 31.46 8.60
CA PHE A 467 2.30 32.32 9.77
C PHE A 467 3.58 32.23 10.60
N PHE A 468 4.03 31.02 10.97
CA PHE A 468 5.26 30.83 11.75
C PHE A 468 6.51 31.30 11.00
N SER A 469 6.56 31.08 9.69
CA SER A 469 7.65 31.60 8.86
C SER A 469 7.68 33.11 8.86
N THR A 470 6.52 33.73 8.62
CA THR A 470 6.39 35.19 8.58
C THR A 470 6.82 35.80 9.92
N LEU A 471 6.44 35.17 11.02
CA LEU A 471 6.85 35.56 12.37
C LEU A 471 8.37 35.44 12.60
N GLN A 472 9.05 34.48 11.97
CA GLN A 472 10.51 34.29 12.10
C GLN A 472 11.35 35.17 11.17
N TYR A 473 10.82 35.60 10.02
CA TYR A 473 11.60 36.34 9.02
C TYR A 473 11.25 37.83 8.93
N GLY A 474 9.98 38.21 9.04
CA GLY A 474 9.53 39.59 8.76
C GLY A 474 8.61 40.21 9.82
N GLY A 475 8.14 39.40 10.77
CA GLY A 475 7.04 39.78 11.66
C GLY A 475 5.68 39.74 10.96
N VAL A 476 4.61 39.63 11.75
CA VAL A 476 3.23 39.47 11.25
C VAL A 476 2.45 40.77 11.46
N GLN A 477 1.98 41.38 10.37
CA GLN A 477 1.04 42.50 10.43
C GLN A 477 -0.38 41.97 10.66
N CYS A 478 -1.02 42.45 11.73
CA CYS A 478 -2.36 42.07 12.13
C CYS A 478 -3.33 43.20 11.82
N PHE A 479 -4.43 42.87 11.14
CA PHE A 479 -5.45 43.79 10.67
C PHE A 479 -6.75 43.63 11.45
N LYS A 480 -7.48 44.73 11.64
CA LYS A 480 -8.87 44.72 12.13
C LYS A 480 -9.78 45.40 11.12
N LEU A 481 -11.07 45.09 11.22
CA LEU A 481 -12.13 45.77 10.48
C LEU A 481 -12.52 47.04 11.23
N GLY A 482 -12.48 48.19 10.56
CA GLY A 482 -12.99 49.46 11.09
C GLY A 482 -14.49 49.60 10.90
N ASP A 483 -15.08 50.61 11.54
CA ASP A 483 -16.53 50.89 11.48
C ASP A 483 -17.02 51.19 10.06
N ASN A 484 -16.14 51.65 9.18
CA ASN A 484 -16.40 51.91 7.77
C ASN A 484 -16.28 50.65 6.87
N GLY A 485 -16.00 49.48 7.45
CA GLY A 485 -15.77 48.23 6.72
C GLY A 485 -14.37 48.13 6.08
N GLU A 486 -13.50 49.13 6.24
CA GLU A 486 -12.13 49.06 5.76
C GLU A 486 -11.21 48.41 6.80
N THR A 487 -10.24 47.64 6.32
CA THR A 487 -9.25 47.03 7.20
C THR A 487 -8.11 47.99 7.50
N PHE A 488 -7.74 48.12 8.77
CA PHE A 488 -6.58 48.91 9.21
C PHE A 488 -5.58 48.04 9.96
N VAL A 489 -4.31 48.45 10.01
CA VAL A 489 -3.28 47.75 10.79
C VAL A 489 -3.54 47.99 12.27
N HIS A 490 -3.86 46.92 13.00
CA HIS A 490 -4.15 46.96 14.43
C HIS A 490 -2.91 46.71 15.28
N ASP A 491 -2.08 45.75 14.88
CA ASP A 491 -0.89 45.34 15.61
C ASP A 491 0.19 44.84 14.63
N THR A 492 1.44 44.79 15.08
CA THR A 492 2.55 44.19 14.34
C THR A 492 3.37 43.33 15.28
N TRP A 493 3.22 42.01 15.13
CA TRP A 493 3.98 41.03 15.89
C TRP A 493 5.39 40.95 15.31
N LYS A 494 6.35 41.51 16.05
CA LYS A 494 7.74 41.60 15.60
C LYS A 494 8.37 40.23 15.41
N THR A 495 9.39 40.20 14.56
CA THR A 495 10.23 39.03 14.33
C THR A 495 10.70 38.42 15.65
N ASN A 496 10.50 37.12 15.82
CA ASN A 496 10.91 36.39 17.01
C ASN A 496 11.25 34.94 16.66
N ASP A 497 12.17 34.36 17.44
CA ASP A 497 12.36 32.91 17.38
C ASP A 497 11.15 32.22 18.02
N VAL A 498 10.80 31.06 17.49
CA VAL A 498 9.63 30.29 17.92
C VAL A 498 10.09 28.87 18.25
N PRO A 499 10.71 28.67 19.43
CA PRO A 499 11.13 27.35 19.87
C PRO A 499 9.93 26.43 20.11
N PHE A 500 10.15 25.15 19.80
CA PHE A 500 9.17 24.11 20.07
C PHE A 500 9.15 23.74 21.54
N PHE A 501 7.97 23.45 22.08
CA PHE A 501 7.82 22.85 23.41
C PHE A 501 6.86 21.66 23.40
N ASP A 502 7.00 20.78 24.39
CA ASP A 502 6.01 19.73 24.65
C ASP A 502 5.02 20.24 25.70
N PRO A 503 3.71 20.38 25.38
CA PRO A 503 2.70 20.75 26.36
C PRO A 503 2.62 19.82 27.57
N LYS A 504 3.08 18.57 27.45
CA LYS A 504 3.17 17.62 28.56
C LYS A 504 4.48 17.72 29.35
N GLY A 505 5.55 18.24 28.73
CA GLY A 505 6.85 18.42 29.35
C GLY A 505 7.02 19.74 30.09
N TYR A 506 8.29 20.09 30.32
CA TYR A 506 8.74 21.38 30.84
C TYR A 506 8.63 22.48 29.77
N ILE A 507 8.22 23.69 30.18
CA ILE A 507 8.08 24.85 29.29
C ILE A 507 9.27 25.80 29.53
N PRO A 508 10.18 25.97 28.57
CA PRO A 508 11.36 26.82 28.74
C PRO A 508 11.01 28.32 28.58
N LEU A 509 10.73 29.00 29.69
CA LEU A 509 10.50 30.45 29.74
C LEU A 509 11.82 31.19 30.00
N ASN A 510 12.58 31.44 28.93
CA ASN A 510 13.95 31.96 29.03
C ASN A 510 14.05 33.45 28.66
N GLN A 511 12.97 34.05 28.16
CA GLN A 511 12.95 35.43 27.68
C GLN A 511 11.74 36.19 28.23
N THR A 512 11.86 37.52 28.34
CA THR A 512 10.76 38.39 28.78
C THR A 512 9.63 38.52 27.75
N LYS A 513 9.89 38.15 26.49
CA LYS A 513 8.93 38.15 25.38
C LYS A 513 9.23 36.96 24.47
N GLN A 514 8.43 35.92 24.53
CA GLN A 514 8.75 34.65 23.89
C GLN A 514 7.53 34.07 23.17
N TRP A 515 7.74 33.64 21.93
CA TRP A 515 6.79 32.82 21.20
C TRP A 515 7.15 31.35 21.35
N LEU A 516 6.14 30.48 21.35
CA LEU A 516 6.27 29.05 21.55
C LEU A 516 5.33 28.30 20.60
N GLU A 517 5.84 27.24 19.96
CA GLU A 517 5.07 26.34 19.08
C GLU A 517 4.96 24.95 19.75
N PRO A 518 3.75 24.38 19.92
CA PRO A 518 3.59 23.05 20.51
C PRO A 518 4.02 21.95 19.52
N ARG A 519 4.79 20.95 19.99
CA ARG A 519 5.23 19.81 19.15
C ARG A 519 4.09 18.89 18.71
N SER A 520 3.07 18.72 19.56
CA SER A 520 1.96 17.79 19.31
C SER A 520 0.81 18.52 18.60
N TRP A 521 0.68 18.27 17.30
CA TRP A 521 -0.36 18.82 16.42
C TRP A 521 -1.80 18.45 16.81
N ASN A 522 -2.00 17.39 17.62
CA ASN A 522 -3.33 16.84 17.92
C ASN A 522 -3.82 17.13 19.34
N ARG A 523 -3.96 18.42 19.68
CA ARG A 523 -4.74 18.85 20.85
C ARG A 523 -5.71 20.00 20.56
N GLY A 524 -5.71 20.60 19.36
CA GLY A 524 -6.82 21.42 18.84
C GLY A 524 -7.30 22.61 19.68
N GLY A 525 -6.52 23.07 20.65
CA GLY A 525 -6.86 24.20 21.53
C GLY A 525 -6.11 25.48 21.20
N TYR A 526 -4.89 25.40 20.68
CA TYR A 526 -4.06 26.54 20.31
C TYR A 526 -2.92 26.05 19.40
N ASP A 527 -2.46 26.92 18.51
CA ASP A 527 -1.40 26.64 17.55
C ASP A 527 -0.10 27.36 17.93
N ALA A 528 -0.19 28.55 18.52
CA ALA A 528 0.95 29.26 19.09
C ALA A 528 0.64 29.82 20.48
N VAL A 529 1.69 30.01 21.28
CA VAL A 529 1.59 30.64 22.59
C VAL A 529 2.62 31.75 22.69
N TYR A 530 2.19 32.92 23.12
CA TYR A 530 3.07 34.05 23.39
C TYR A 530 3.03 34.40 24.87
N VAL A 531 4.21 34.50 25.47
CA VAL A 531 4.37 34.84 26.88
C VAL A 531 5.17 36.13 26.98
N LYS A 532 4.68 37.08 27.78
CA LYS A 532 5.32 38.37 28.00
C LYS A 532 5.32 38.75 29.47
N SER A 533 6.48 39.16 29.95
CA SER A 533 6.68 39.90 31.20
C SER A 533 7.03 41.35 30.82
N SER A 534 6.33 42.31 31.42
CA SER A 534 6.63 43.73 31.22
C SER A 534 6.47 44.49 32.54
N TYR A 535 7.18 45.61 32.66
CA TYR A 535 7.11 46.49 33.81
C TYR A 535 6.55 47.83 33.34
N ASN A 536 5.60 48.40 34.06
CA ASN A 536 5.10 49.74 33.75
C ASN A 536 6.03 50.82 34.36
N SER A 537 5.76 52.09 34.04
CA SER A 537 6.52 53.24 34.53
C SER A 537 6.50 53.41 36.06
N THR A 538 5.55 52.77 36.75
CA THR A 538 5.44 52.73 38.21
C THR A 538 6.13 51.52 38.84
N GLY A 539 6.78 50.66 38.05
CA GLY A 539 7.47 49.45 38.51
C GLY A 539 6.57 48.22 38.71
N ALA A 540 5.27 48.31 38.43
CA ALA A 540 4.34 47.20 38.50
C ALA A 540 4.60 46.20 37.37
N SER A 541 4.67 44.92 37.71
CA SER A 541 4.92 43.84 36.78
C SER A 541 3.61 43.28 36.21
N ASN A 542 3.57 43.13 34.89
CA ASN A 542 2.43 42.61 34.13
C ASN A 542 2.86 41.33 33.40
N GLY A 543 2.19 40.23 33.73
CA GLY A 543 2.36 38.93 33.09
C GLY A 543 1.24 38.70 32.09
N LEU A 544 1.59 38.32 30.87
CA LEU A 544 0.65 38.07 29.79
C LEU A 544 0.92 36.70 29.16
N VAL A 545 -0.16 35.93 29.00
CA VAL A 545 -0.17 34.69 28.22
C VAL A 545 -1.22 34.84 27.12
N ARG A 546 -0.79 34.78 25.86
CA ARG A 546 -1.65 34.83 24.68
C ARG A 546 -1.65 33.46 24.00
N PHE A 547 -2.83 32.88 23.88
CA PHE A 547 -3.10 31.72 23.05
C PHE A 547 -3.50 32.20 21.66
N VAL A 548 -2.92 31.62 20.62
CA VAL A 548 -3.25 31.93 19.23
C VAL A 548 -3.81 30.68 18.56
N GLN A 549 -4.98 30.81 17.95
CA GLN A 549 -5.58 29.82 17.05
C GLN A 549 -5.52 30.35 15.63
N ILE A 550 -4.89 29.61 14.73
CA ILE A 550 -4.70 29.96 13.32
C ILE A 550 -5.74 29.17 12.53
N THR A 551 -6.63 29.84 11.81
CA THR A 551 -7.73 29.17 11.11
C THR A 551 -8.10 29.87 9.81
N ARG A 552 -8.46 29.07 8.80
CA ARG A 552 -9.05 29.55 7.54
C ARG A 552 -10.57 29.39 7.49
N ALA A 553 -11.14 28.68 8.46
CA ALA A 553 -12.58 28.47 8.54
C ALA A 553 -13.27 29.77 8.99
N ASP A 554 -14.51 29.95 8.53
CA ASP A 554 -15.39 31.05 8.96
C ASP A 554 -15.98 30.82 10.36
N LYS A 555 -15.84 29.60 10.90
CA LYS A 555 -16.15 29.23 12.29
C LYS A 555 -15.05 28.33 12.85
N HIS A 556 -14.69 28.50 14.12
CA HIS A 556 -13.69 27.65 14.78
C HIS A 556 -14.20 27.10 16.12
N SER A 557 -13.96 25.81 16.39
CA SER A 557 -14.35 25.17 17.66
C SER A 557 -13.39 25.56 18.78
N PHE A 558 -13.91 26.19 19.84
CA PHE A 558 -13.11 26.55 21.02
C PHE A 558 -12.97 25.35 21.98
N LYS A 559 -11.74 24.85 22.16
CA LYS A 559 -11.45 23.69 23.04
C LYS A 559 -10.78 24.12 24.35
N ALA A 560 -11.57 24.75 25.24
CA ALA A 560 -11.12 25.35 26.50
C ALA A 560 -10.20 24.46 27.36
N HIS A 561 -10.50 23.16 27.45
CA HIS A 561 -9.75 22.20 28.28
C HIS A 561 -8.23 22.21 28.01
N TYR A 562 -7.81 22.35 26.74
CA TYR A 562 -6.39 22.33 26.41
C TYR A 562 -5.67 23.61 26.82
N LEU A 563 -6.34 24.77 26.68
CA LEU A 563 -5.81 26.04 27.17
C LEU A 563 -5.65 25.99 28.69
N ALA A 564 -6.66 25.47 29.39
CA ALA A 564 -6.64 25.32 30.85
C ALA A 564 -5.44 24.47 31.31
N LEU A 565 -5.23 23.30 30.69
CA LEU A 565 -4.11 22.42 31.01
C LEU A 565 -2.73 23.10 30.84
N LEU A 566 -2.56 23.90 29.79
CA LEU A 566 -1.31 24.64 29.63
C LEU A 566 -1.20 25.78 30.64
N LEU A 567 -2.29 26.50 30.87
CA LEU A 567 -2.33 27.64 31.77
C LEU A 567 -2.02 27.22 33.22
N VAL A 568 -2.43 26.03 33.66
CA VAL A 568 -2.00 25.44 34.95
C VAL A 568 -0.47 25.46 35.09
N LYS A 569 0.25 25.11 34.03
CA LYS A 569 1.73 25.10 34.03
C LYS A 569 2.34 26.50 34.03
N LEU A 570 1.65 27.46 33.43
CA LEU A 570 2.07 28.87 33.36
C LEU A 570 1.54 29.71 34.54
N THR A 571 0.77 29.11 35.44
CA THR A 571 0.12 29.81 36.55
C THR A 571 1.14 30.42 37.52
N ASN A 572 2.23 29.71 37.82
CA ASN A 572 3.30 30.25 38.67
C ASN A 572 3.99 31.46 38.02
N PHE A 573 4.14 31.44 36.69
CA PHE A 573 4.66 32.59 35.95
C PHE A 573 3.71 33.79 36.05
N LEU A 574 2.40 33.59 35.85
CA LEU A 574 1.41 34.66 35.94
C LEU A 574 1.30 35.23 37.36
N ARG A 575 1.24 34.38 38.39
CA ARG A 575 1.16 34.81 39.80
C ARG A 575 2.39 35.57 40.30
N ALA A 576 3.53 35.45 39.61
CA ALA A 576 4.71 36.26 39.90
C ALA A 576 4.53 37.75 39.51
N HIS A 577 3.44 38.09 38.82
CA HIS A 577 3.15 39.44 38.34
C HIS A 577 1.93 40.04 39.05
N GLN A 578 1.95 41.37 39.23
CA GLN A 578 0.86 42.10 39.88
C GLN A 578 -0.41 42.13 39.03
N SER A 579 -0.26 42.29 37.71
CA SER A 579 -1.37 42.17 36.77
C SER A 579 -1.23 40.93 35.91
N GLN A 580 -2.33 40.19 35.73
CA GLN A 580 -2.37 38.95 34.97
C GLN A 580 -3.32 39.13 33.78
N THR A 581 -2.82 38.88 32.57
CA THR A 581 -3.62 38.95 31.35
C THR A 581 -3.58 37.61 30.61
N VAL A 582 -4.75 37.09 30.28
CA VAL A 582 -4.92 35.91 29.42
C VAL A 582 -5.64 36.35 28.15
N GLU A 583 -5.00 36.13 27.01
CA GLU A 583 -5.54 36.52 25.71
C GLU A 583 -5.81 35.29 24.84
N VAL A 584 -6.90 35.30 24.08
CA VAL A 584 -7.23 34.29 23.07
C VAL A 584 -7.42 35.01 21.73
N TYR A 585 -6.46 34.81 20.83
CA TYR A 585 -6.44 35.42 19.51
C TYR A 585 -6.79 34.40 18.43
N PHE A 586 -7.72 34.77 17.56
CA PHE A 586 -8.01 34.04 16.33
C PHE A 586 -7.34 34.76 15.16
N VAL A 587 -6.40 34.08 14.52
CA VAL A 587 -5.69 34.59 13.34
C VAL A 587 -6.33 34.00 12.11
N VAL A 588 -6.90 34.87 11.28
CA VAL A 588 -7.60 34.50 10.06
C VAL A 588 -7.00 35.22 8.85
N PRO A 589 -7.16 34.67 7.64
CA PRO A 589 -6.88 35.42 6.42
C PRO A 589 -7.71 36.70 6.40
N LYS A 590 -7.11 37.82 5.97
CA LYS A 590 -7.75 39.15 5.95
C LYS A 590 -9.13 39.17 5.28
N ARG A 591 -9.34 38.32 4.27
CA ARG A 591 -10.64 38.17 3.57
C ARG A 591 -11.74 37.49 4.39
N ILE A 592 -11.36 36.64 5.35
CA ILE A 592 -12.28 35.91 6.23
C ILE A 592 -12.69 36.79 7.41
N LEU A 593 -11.88 37.80 7.76
CA LEU A 593 -12.11 38.70 8.88
C LEU A 593 -13.54 39.28 8.95
N PRO A 594 -14.19 39.74 7.86
CA PRO A 594 -15.55 40.29 7.92
C PRO A 594 -16.65 39.25 8.15
N ILE A 595 -16.39 37.98 7.84
CA ILE A 595 -17.38 36.89 7.89
C ILE A 595 -17.13 35.90 9.03
N PHE A 596 -16.03 36.05 9.77
CA PHE A 596 -15.64 35.14 10.83
C PHE A 596 -16.61 35.21 12.02
N LYS A 597 -17.10 34.05 12.45
CA LYS A 597 -18.03 33.91 13.57
C LYS A 597 -17.29 33.42 14.81
N LEU A 598 -17.20 34.30 15.81
CA LEU A 598 -16.66 33.98 17.12
C LEU A 598 -17.70 33.18 17.93
N ASP A 599 -17.39 31.95 18.30
CA ASP A 599 -18.25 31.04 19.08
C ASP A 599 -17.74 30.86 20.53
N VAL A 600 -17.18 31.93 21.09
CA VAL A 600 -16.63 31.98 22.45
C VAL A 600 -16.76 33.40 23.00
N ASP A 601 -17.07 33.51 24.30
CA ASP A 601 -17.14 34.78 25.01
C ASP A 601 -16.21 34.82 26.24
N VAL A 602 -16.06 36.02 26.81
CA VAL A 602 -15.17 36.27 27.95
C VAL A 602 -15.59 35.49 29.19
N ALA A 603 -16.89 35.29 29.41
CA ALA A 603 -17.40 34.57 30.57
C ALA A 603 -17.04 33.08 30.48
N GLN A 604 -17.15 32.50 29.28
CA GLN A 604 -16.73 31.13 29.00
C GLN A 604 -15.23 30.94 29.24
N VAL A 605 -14.38 31.83 28.73
CA VAL A 605 -12.91 31.74 28.94
C VAL A 605 -12.56 31.91 30.43
N ARG A 606 -13.21 32.84 31.14
CA ARG A 606 -13.01 33.01 32.58
C ARG A 606 -13.30 31.73 33.34
N LYS A 607 -14.43 31.08 33.06
CA LYS A 607 -14.85 29.85 33.73
C LYS A 607 -14.02 28.64 33.33
N ASP A 608 -13.95 28.35 32.04
CA ASP A 608 -13.46 27.06 31.53
C ASP A 608 -11.93 27.03 31.35
N VAL A 609 -11.26 28.20 31.36
CA VAL A 609 -9.80 28.30 31.21
C VAL A 609 -9.14 28.89 32.46
N VAL A 610 -9.53 30.10 32.87
CA VAL A 610 -8.85 30.83 33.96
C VAL A 610 -9.12 30.18 35.32
N GLN A 611 -10.39 30.00 35.69
CA GLN A 611 -10.76 29.33 36.95
C GLN A 611 -10.31 27.87 36.96
N ALA A 612 -10.50 27.15 35.85
CA ALA A 612 -10.05 25.77 35.69
C ALA A 612 -8.52 25.62 35.87
N ALA A 613 -7.74 26.65 35.56
CA ALA A 613 -6.30 26.68 35.79
C ALA A 613 -5.90 27.07 37.23
N GLY A 614 -6.87 27.47 38.07
CA GLY A 614 -6.64 27.90 39.45
C GLY A 614 -6.25 29.37 39.59
N LEU A 615 -6.48 30.21 38.59
CA LEU A 615 -6.31 31.66 38.69
C LEU A 615 -7.57 32.33 39.24
N ILE A 616 -7.41 33.46 39.92
CA ILE A 616 -8.53 34.26 40.43
C ILE A 616 -9.12 35.02 39.24
N ALA A 617 -10.38 34.71 38.90
CA ALA A 617 -11.03 35.23 37.69
C ALA A 617 -11.19 36.76 37.68
N ASP A 618 -11.38 37.36 38.86
CA ASP A 618 -11.60 38.81 38.98
C ASP A 618 -10.30 39.61 38.88
N ASP A 619 -9.18 38.99 39.26
CA ASP A 619 -7.84 39.60 39.19
C ASP A 619 -7.15 39.36 37.83
N THR A 620 -7.73 38.51 36.98
CA THR A 620 -7.19 38.15 35.67
C THR A 620 -7.96 38.85 34.55
N CYS A 621 -7.29 39.73 33.82
CA CYS A 621 -7.85 40.33 32.62
C CYS A 621 -7.94 39.28 31.50
N VAL A 622 -9.11 39.14 30.89
CA VAL A 622 -9.34 38.20 29.78
C VAL A 622 -9.70 38.99 28.52
N ILE A 623 -8.96 38.74 27.44
CA ILE A 623 -9.18 39.39 26.15
C ILE A 623 -9.39 38.30 25.10
N ILE A 624 -10.43 38.47 24.27
CA ILE A 624 -10.67 37.63 23.11
C ILE A 624 -10.67 38.54 21.90
N ASP A 625 -9.94 38.16 20.86
CA ASP A 625 -9.78 39.01 19.70
C ASP A 625 -9.64 38.20 18.40
N VAL A 626 -10.01 38.83 17.29
CA VAL A 626 -9.88 38.27 15.94
C VAL A 626 -9.07 39.24 15.10
N VAL A 627 -8.01 38.73 14.48
CA VAL A 627 -7.12 39.54 13.63
C VAL A 627 -6.96 38.91 12.26
N GLY A 628 -7.03 39.75 11.24
CA GLY A 628 -6.74 39.39 9.86
C GLY A 628 -5.25 39.46 9.58
N VAL A 629 -4.72 38.60 8.70
CA VAL A 629 -3.35 38.68 8.19
C VAL A 629 -3.33 38.68 6.66
N ASN A 630 -2.33 39.33 6.06
CA ASN A 630 -2.15 39.38 4.60
C ASN A 630 -1.64 38.05 4.05
N TYR A 631 -2.53 37.06 4.03
CA TYR A 631 -2.31 35.76 3.40
C TYR A 631 -3.06 35.72 2.07
N GLU A 632 -2.34 35.57 0.97
CA GLU A 632 -2.93 35.41 -0.36
C GLU A 632 -3.49 33.99 -0.51
N GLU A 633 -4.81 33.88 -0.62
CA GLU A 633 -5.49 32.60 -0.81
C GLU A 633 -5.86 32.40 -2.28
N PHE A 634 -5.33 31.34 -2.90
CA PHE A 634 -5.77 30.94 -4.23
C PHE A 634 -6.98 29.99 -4.12
N ARG A 635 -8.12 30.36 -4.72
CA ARG A 635 -9.20 29.42 -5.05
C ARG A 635 -9.45 29.44 -6.56
N LEU A 636 -9.64 28.25 -7.14
CA LEU A 636 -10.00 28.01 -8.53
C LEU A 636 -11.29 28.71 -9.01
N TYR A 637 -12.11 29.24 -8.11
CA TYR A 637 -13.42 29.81 -8.47
C TYR A 637 -13.39 31.23 -9.04
N ASP A 638 -12.33 32.01 -8.84
CA ASP A 638 -12.26 33.39 -9.38
C ASP A 638 -11.72 33.47 -10.82
N HIS A 639 -11.31 32.35 -11.42
CA HIS A 639 -10.60 32.34 -12.71
C HIS A 639 -11.29 31.57 -13.85
N LEU A 640 -12.41 30.89 -13.60
CA LEU A 640 -13.14 30.18 -14.66
C LEU A 640 -13.74 31.16 -15.69
N ASP A 641 -14.17 32.36 -15.30
CA ASP A 641 -14.75 33.35 -16.23
C ASP A 641 -13.73 34.13 -17.07
N ARG A 642 -12.42 33.99 -16.83
CA ARG A 642 -11.38 34.76 -17.56
C ARG A 642 -10.38 33.95 -18.37
N LEU A 643 -10.39 32.62 -18.26
CA LEU A 643 -9.42 31.75 -18.97
C LEU A 643 -10.00 31.00 -20.19
N GLU A 644 -11.31 31.03 -20.43
CA GLU A 644 -11.89 30.43 -21.63
C GLU A 644 -11.63 31.20 -22.94
N THR A 645 -10.85 32.29 -22.97
CA THR A 645 -10.65 33.03 -24.23
C THR A 645 -9.27 33.61 -24.53
N LYS A 646 -8.21 33.38 -23.72
CA LYS A 646 -6.88 33.89 -24.09
C LYS A 646 -5.71 32.96 -23.75
N ARG A 647 -5.10 32.46 -24.84
CA ARG A 647 -3.73 31.94 -25.02
C ARG A 647 -3.52 30.41 -25.05
N PHE A 648 -4.10 29.79 -26.07
CA PHE A 648 -3.31 28.93 -26.95
C PHE A 648 -2.39 29.81 -27.83
N ARG A 649 -1.12 29.41 -27.97
CA ARG A 649 -0.02 30.07 -28.73
C ARG A 649 0.62 31.30 -28.09
N GLY A 650 1.81 31.11 -27.51
CA GLY A 650 2.72 32.21 -27.21
C GLY A 650 3.64 32.01 -25.99
N ALA A 651 4.27 30.85 -25.82
CA ALA A 651 5.38 30.68 -24.86
C ALA A 651 6.31 29.49 -25.18
N LEU A 652 6.49 29.16 -26.47
CA LEU A 652 7.45 28.13 -26.94
C LEU A 652 8.45 28.70 -27.97
N SER A 653 8.86 29.96 -27.81
CA SER A 653 9.95 30.56 -28.58
C SER A 653 10.76 31.44 -27.65
N GLY A 654 11.82 30.89 -27.05
CA GLY A 654 12.61 31.70 -26.13
C GLY A 654 13.82 31.05 -25.49
N TYR A 655 14.05 29.74 -25.59
CA TYR A 655 15.32 29.13 -25.19
C TYR A 655 15.63 27.94 -26.09
N GLY A 656 16.51 28.16 -27.06
CA GLY A 656 17.11 27.10 -27.84
C GLY A 656 18.03 26.27 -26.94
N VAL A 657 17.57 25.09 -26.56
CA VAL A 657 18.43 23.99 -26.11
C VAL A 657 17.88 22.72 -26.74
N SER A 658 18.67 22.13 -27.63
CA SER A 658 18.44 20.82 -28.22
C SER A 658 18.41 19.74 -27.12
N LEU A 659 17.35 18.94 -27.07
CA LEU A 659 17.36 17.67 -26.34
C LEU A 659 17.22 16.53 -27.35
N LEU A 660 18.39 16.02 -27.76
CA LEU A 660 18.56 14.65 -28.22
C LEU A 660 18.37 13.68 -27.02
N PRO A 661 17.99 12.42 -27.28
CA PRO A 661 17.53 11.47 -26.27
C PRO A 661 18.68 10.68 -25.64
N LEU A 662 18.70 10.55 -24.31
CA LEU A 662 19.55 9.61 -23.56
C LEU A 662 18.71 9.12 -22.37
N MET A 663 18.14 7.91 -22.42
CA MET A 663 18.75 6.60 -22.10
C MET A 663 19.36 6.51 -20.69
N CYS A 664 18.91 5.44 -19.99
CA CYS A 664 19.25 4.91 -18.65
C CYS A 664 18.34 5.33 -17.47
#